data_AF-A0A547PJ44-F1
#
_entry.id   AF-A0A547PJ44-F1
#
_cell.length_a   1.000
_cell.length_b   1.000
_cell.length_c   1.000
_cell.angle_alpha   90.00
_cell.angle_beta   90.00
_cell.angle_gamma   90.00
#
_symmetry.space_group_name_H-M   'P 1'
#
loop_
_entity.id
_entity.type
_entity.pdbx_description
1 polymer ?
#
loop_
_entity_poly.entity_id
_entity_poly.type
_entity_poly.pdbx_seq_one_letter_code
_entity_poly.pdbx_strand_id
1 'polypeptide(L)'
;MISEADRRWFHNALAPEFTVSWERDRRLVNTEIYVALLRPSREISETFGFDKEIPFFLSHYPKLQARSMQALEQVCSEHPLAGRIDSTVAFFHSPDPEMNRWVSQYQSENPENRIIVPLGKKTLDAAIDDRWALVNCLKQNLFIRNLFDYRLPLKSDRYFYGREDIVASIVDNVRKSQNTGLFGLRKTGKTSVLLKVQRVLKKAKDVETIFFDCKNRPVRRSSCDELARRIVEEIDKRFGKKNAKKISENEDIFDVLEKAVQSIPSKKKICVIFDEIEYISPISPTNLHWRQDFIDLWQALWSIQTKHDNISYVVCGVNPTVCDVDRFDSHNVAGRTVQNPMFSIFNVHYLKGLSLANLENMVGFFGSRMGLFFDDAAISMLFTEYGGHPLLTRLACSYHHDLLDAQNATRPLKIGRVEITASAKDRDAELSAYCGHVVSEIAELYPDEYEMLKMLASGDVADFATFSSRPEVVRHIRDYGLVSVDTAEVPTFRIPVVKRYLKHSERESIALDEGSRFGTQEKKAAWLKRRCKSVVDDLILLNEERSSRGVAAIYSSSGSIKGHDFVDAPLVLNEGDAISFLVHAHKYLVEPADKFLTGGVAKNEDFKSELPALRKAFMRLKAYRNKHCHIELNEHTEKGYSLFLEEDFDGVALSDIDDGWFKLQRRILDNIHVALQAEISRI
;
A
#
# COMPACT_ATOMS: atom_id res chain seq x y z
N MET A 1 -38.12 22.82 -22.80
CA MET A 1 -38.71 22.73 -21.45
C MET A 1 -39.50 21.44 -21.31
N ILE A 2 -39.33 20.73 -20.19
CA ILE A 2 -40.00 19.46 -19.92
C ILE A 2 -41.45 19.70 -19.50
N SER A 3 -42.38 18.87 -19.98
CA SER A 3 -43.80 19.04 -19.68
C SER A 3 -44.11 18.71 -18.21
N GLU A 4 -45.16 19.33 -17.66
CA GLU A 4 -45.63 19.01 -16.30
C GLU A 4 -46.11 17.55 -16.17
N ALA A 5 -46.62 16.99 -17.27
CA ALA A 5 -46.98 15.57 -17.35
C ALA A 5 -45.76 14.65 -17.20
N ASP A 6 -44.64 14.95 -17.88
CA ASP A 6 -43.40 14.18 -17.74
C ASP A 6 -42.85 14.27 -16.31
N ARG A 7 -42.99 15.44 -15.67
CA ARG A 7 -42.58 15.61 -14.27
C ARG A 7 -43.38 14.72 -13.34
N ARG A 8 -44.71 14.81 -13.42
CA ARG A 8 -45.60 14.00 -12.60
C ARG A 8 -45.37 12.50 -12.81
N TRP A 9 -45.12 12.11 -14.05
CA TRP A 9 -44.81 10.73 -14.41
C TRP A 9 -43.55 10.20 -13.70
N PHE A 10 -42.40 10.89 -13.82
CA PHE A 10 -41.18 10.39 -13.19
C PHE A 10 -41.26 10.49 -11.65
N HIS A 11 -41.94 11.50 -11.11
CA HIS A 11 -42.17 11.61 -9.65
C HIS A 11 -42.91 10.39 -9.14
N ASN A 12 -43.99 9.98 -9.81
CA ASN A 12 -44.75 8.78 -9.44
C ASN A 12 -43.90 7.50 -9.55
N ALA A 13 -43.09 7.38 -10.60
CA ALA A 13 -42.23 6.22 -10.82
C ALA A 13 -41.12 6.07 -9.77
N LEU A 14 -40.60 7.18 -9.23
CA LEU A 14 -39.50 7.18 -8.25
C LEU A 14 -39.97 7.24 -6.80
N ALA A 15 -41.18 7.75 -6.54
CA ALA A 15 -41.77 7.90 -5.22
C ALA A 15 -41.70 6.66 -4.31
N PRO A 16 -41.82 5.40 -4.81
CA PRO A 16 -41.73 4.22 -3.95
C PRO A 16 -40.40 4.09 -3.21
N GLU A 17 -39.32 4.60 -3.79
CA GLU A 17 -37.96 4.37 -3.32
C GLU A 17 -37.13 5.65 -3.11
N PHE A 18 -37.63 6.79 -3.59
CA PHE A 18 -36.93 8.06 -3.54
C PHE A 18 -37.89 9.22 -3.27
N THR A 19 -37.42 10.20 -2.48
CA THR A 19 -38.11 11.48 -2.29
C THR A 19 -37.36 12.59 -3.01
N VAL A 20 -38.06 13.40 -3.81
CA VAL A 20 -37.45 14.55 -4.49
C VAL A 20 -37.28 15.70 -3.49
N SER A 21 -36.03 16.12 -3.26
CA SER A 21 -35.70 17.17 -2.28
C SER A 21 -35.31 18.51 -2.92
N TRP A 22 -35.09 18.53 -4.23
CA TRP A 22 -34.80 19.73 -5.03
C TRP A 22 -34.96 19.41 -6.50
N GLU A 23 -35.43 20.38 -7.31
CA GLU A 23 -35.52 20.22 -8.75
C GLU A 23 -35.42 21.55 -9.50
N ARG A 24 -34.92 21.53 -10.74
CA ARG A 24 -34.79 22.71 -11.60
C ARG A 24 -34.53 22.34 -13.07
N ASP A 25 -35.06 23.14 -14.00
CA ASP A 25 -34.60 23.15 -15.38
C ASP A 25 -33.24 23.87 -15.51
N ARG A 26 -32.35 23.31 -16.32
CA ARG A 26 -31.02 23.85 -16.61
C ARG A 26 -30.81 23.92 -18.12
N ARG A 27 -30.21 25.02 -18.58
CA ARG A 27 -29.76 25.19 -19.97
C ARG A 27 -28.27 25.46 -19.98
N LEU A 28 -27.50 24.48 -20.44
CA LEU A 28 -26.04 24.51 -20.44
C LEU A 28 -25.53 23.81 -21.70
N VAL A 29 -24.43 24.29 -22.28
CA VAL A 29 -23.79 23.66 -23.46
C VAL A 29 -24.80 23.37 -24.61
N ASN A 30 -25.69 24.32 -24.89
CA ASN A 30 -26.79 24.19 -25.87
C ASN A 30 -27.70 22.98 -25.66
N THR A 31 -27.84 22.51 -24.43
CA THR A 31 -28.67 21.38 -24.02
C THR A 31 -29.61 21.84 -22.91
N GLU A 32 -30.92 21.59 -23.09
CA GLU A 32 -31.91 21.76 -22.02
C GLU A 32 -32.10 20.43 -21.29
N ILE A 33 -31.92 20.45 -19.97
CA ILE A 33 -32.04 19.27 -19.12
C ILE A 33 -32.74 19.62 -17.83
N TYR A 34 -33.63 18.74 -17.39
CA TYR A 34 -34.24 18.84 -16.08
C TYR A 34 -33.42 18.05 -15.08
N VAL A 35 -33.27 18.60 -13.89
CA VAL A 35 -32.43 18.02 -12.83
C VAL A 35 -33.22 17.94 -11.53
N ALA A 36 -33.20 16.79 -10.89
CA ALA A 36 -33.78 16.58 -9.57
C ALA A 36 -32.75 15.93 -8.62
N LEU A 37 -32.88 16.19 -7.32
CA LEU A 37 -32.13 15.51 -6.27
C LEU A 37 -33.04 14.52 -5.56
N LEU A 38 -32.63 13.26 -5.61
CA LEU A 38 -33.37 12.14 -5.05
C LEU A 38 -32.75 11.73 -3.72
N ARG A 39 -33.52 11.84 -2.65
CA ARG A 39 -33.15 11.24 -1.36
C ARG A 39 -33.59 9.78 -1.36
N PRO A 40 -32.66 8.82 -1.24
CA PRO A 40 -33.00 7.39 -1.19
C PRO A 40 -33.82 7.03 0.06
N SER A 41 -34.68 6.02 -0.07
CA SER A 41 -35.29 5.33 1.08
C SER A 41 -34.22 4.64 1.92
N ARG A 42 -34.53 4.31 3.18
CA ARG A 42 -33.59 3.58 4.05
C ARG A 42 -33.16 2.24 3.43
N GLU A 43 -34.10 1.53 2.83
CA GLU A 43 -33.87 0.24 2.19
C GLU A 43 -32.92 0.35 0.99
N ILE A 44 -33.08 1.40 0.17
CA ILE A 44 -32.18 1.70 -0.95
C ILE A 44 -30.80 2.13 -0.47
N SER A 45 -30.73 2.98 0.56
CA SER A 45 -29.47 3.37 1.18
C SER A 45 -28.69 2.15 1.69
N GLU A 46 -29.36 1.24 2.40
CA GLU A 46 -28.75 0.01 2.92
C GLU A 46 -28.36 -0.96 1.79
N THR A 47 -29.15 -1.07 0.72
CA THR A 47 -28.90 -2.00 -0.39
C THR A 47 -27.72 -1.57 -1.29
N PHE A 48 -27.59 -0.27 -1.56
CA PHE A 48 -26.64 0.27 -2.55
C PHE A 48 -25.53 1.16 -1.94
N GLY A 49 -25.54 1.31 -0.61
CA GLY A 49 -24.59 2.17 0.12
C GLY A 49 -24.75 3.65 -0.22
N PHE A 50 -25.97 4.14 -0.39
CA PHE A 50 -26.19 5.56 -0.71
C PHE A 50 -26.32 6.39 0.58
N ASP A 51 -25.28 7.18 0.86
CA ASP A 51 -25.24 8.10 2.01
C ASP A 51 -25.61 9.55 1.65
N LYS A 52 -25.78 9.84 0.36
CA LYS A 52 -26.09 11.17 -0.19
C LYS A 52 -27.23 11.11 -1.19
N GLU A 53 -27.75 12.28 -1.55
CA GLU A 53 -28.79 12.41 -2.56
C GLU A 53 -28.25 12.07 -3.96
N ILE A 54 -29.04 11.38 -4.77
CA ILE A 54 -28.67 10.97 -6.13
C ILE A 54 -29.21 11.99 -7.13
N PRO A 55 -28.38 12.53 -8.03
CA PRO A 55 -28.87 13.45 -9.04
C PRO A 55 -29.56 12.65 -10.15
N PHE A 56 -30.79 13.06 -10.49
CA PHE A 56 -31.55 12.55 -11.62
C PHE A 56 -31.62 13.59 -12.72
N PHE A 57 -31.35 13.15 -13.94
CA PHE A 57 -31.33 13.98 -15.13
C PHE A 57 -32.34 13.47 -16.14
N LEU A 58 -33.20 14.37 -16.59
CA LEU A 58 -34.22 14.07 -17.59
C LEU A 58 -33.97 14.94 -18.82
N SER A 59 -33.72 14.28 -19.95
CA SER A 59 -33.51 14.89 -21.27
C SER A 59 -34.75 14.66 -22.13
N HIS A 60 -35.16 15.67 -22.91
CA HIS A 60 -36.29 15.57 -23.84
C HIS A 60 -35.84 15.25 -25.29
N TYR A 61 -34.53 15.12 -25.53
CA TYR A 61 -34.02 14.93 -26.88
C TYR A 61 -34.18 13.48 -27.34
N PRO A 62 -34.70 13.23 -28.56
CA PRO A 62 -34.95 11.86 -29.08
C PRO A 62 -33.67 11.08 -29.37
N LYS A 63 -32.51 11.74 -29.39
CA LYS A 63 -31.22 11.12 -29.61
C LYS A 63 -30.18 11.66 -28.64
N LEU A 64 -29.52 10.77 -27.93
CA LEU A 64 -28.47 11.09 -26.98
C LEU A 64 -27.16 11.46 -27.69
N GLN A 65 -26.46 12.42 -27.09
CA GLN A 65 -25.19 12.95 -27.59
C GLN A 65 -24.27 13.28 -26.40
N ALA A 66 -22.96 13.25 -26.64
CA ALA A 66 -21.94 13.48 -25.61
C ALA A 66 -22.10 14.79 -24.82
N ARG A 67 -22.64 15.84 -25.45
CA ARG A 67 -22.95 17.13 -24.80
C ARG A 67 -23.93 17.01 -23.62
N SER A 68 -24.80 15.99 -23.62
CA SER A 68 -25.74 15.74 -22.52
C SER A 68 -24.98 15.31 -21.25
N MET A 69 -23.95 14.50 -21.42
CA MET A 69 -23.09 14.04 -20.32
C MET A 69 -22.14 15.14 -19.85
N GLN A 70 -21.66 16.00 -20.75
CA GLN A 70 -20.92 17.21 -20.37
C GLN A 70 -21.78 18.16 -19.54
N ALA A 71 -23.05 18.38 -19.94
CA ALA A 71 -23.98 19.20 -19.18
C ALA A 71 -24.26 18.59 -17.80
N LEU A 72 -24.45 17.26 -17.71
CA LEU A 72 -24.61 16.55 -16.44
C LEU A 72 -23.43 16.80 -15.49
N GLU A 73 -22.20 16.58 -15.96
CA GLU A 73 -20.99 16.74 -15.15
C GLU A 73 -20.81 18.20 -14.70
N GLN A 74 -21.10 19.16 -15.59
CA GLN A 74 -21.07 20.58 -15.25
C GLN A 74 -22.08 20.90 -14.14
N VAL A 75 -23.36 20.50 -14.28
CA VAL A 75 -24.41 20.76 -13.27
C VAL A 75 -24.02 20.16 -11.92
N CYS A 76 -23.47 18.95 -11.92
CA CYS A 76 -23.03 18.27 -10.71
C CYS A 76 -21.88 18.97 -9.97
N SER A 77 -21.10 19.80 -10.67
CA SER A 77 -19.98 20.56 -10.11
C SER A 77 -20.37 21.93 -9.56
N GLU A 78 -21.60 22.38 -9.81
CA GLU A 78 -22.10 23.71 -9.43
C GLU A 78 -23.00 23.65 -8.18
N HIS A 79 -23.10 24.77 -7.46
CA HIS A 79 -24.03 24.89 -6.33
C HIS A 79 -25.49 24.93 -6.85
N PRO A 80 -26.48 24.29 -6.18
CA PRO A 80 -26.42 23.63 -4.86
C PRO A 80 -26.06 22.14 -4.87
N LEU A 81 -25.73 21.56 -6.03
CA LEU A 81 -25.46 20.13 -6.13
C LEU A 81 -24.08 19.75 -5.59
N ALA A 82 -23.08 20.60 -5.84
CA ALA A 82 -21.71 20.38 -5.40
C ALA A 82 -21.64 20.12 -3.89
N GLY A 83 -21.14 18.93 -3.51
CA GLY A 83 -21.00 18.50 -2.12
C GLY A 83 -22.25 17.84 -1.51
N ARG A 84 -23.44 18.14 -2.04
CA ARG A 84 -24.74 17.60 -1.59
C ARG A 84 -25.08 16.22 -2.16
N ILE A 85 -24.63 15.96 -3.39
CA ILE A 85 -24.95 14.73 -4.13
C ILE A 85 -23.92 13.62 -3.96
N ASP A 86 -24.34 12.39 -4.25
CA ASP A 86 -23.44 11.28 -4.51
C ASP A 86 -22.48 11.62 -5.66
N SER A 87 -21.19 11.39 -5.42
CA SER A 87 -20.17 11.80 -6.36
C SER A 87 -19.89 10.77 -7.44
N THR A 88 -20.48 9.58 -7.35
CA THR A 88 -20.20 8.41 -8.19
C THR A 88 -21.35 7.90 -9.00
N VAL A 89 -22.59 8.15 -8.61
CA VAL A 89 -23.78 7.67 -9.33
C VAL A 89 -24.64 8.83 -9.78
N ALA A 90 -25.20 8.71 -10.99
CA ALA A 90 -26.24 9.60 -11.49
C ALA A 90 -27.30 8.78 -12.23
N PHE A 91 -28.56 9.16 -12.09
CA PHE A 91 -29.66 8.56 -12.83
C PHE A 91 -29.98 9.41 -14.05
N PHE A 92 -30.26 8.77 -15.18
CA PHE A 92 -30.47 9.48 -16.44
C PHE A 92 -31.63 8.88 -17.22
N HIS A 93 -32.53 9.73 -17.71
CA HIS A 93 -33.58 9.36 -18.65
C HIS A 93 -33.51 10.21 -19.92
N SER A 94 -33.76 9.56 -21.05
CA SER A 94 -33.97 10.16 -22.36
C SER A 94 -35.01 9.33 -23.13
N PRO A 95 -35.80 9.95 -24.03
CA PRO A 95 -36.71 9.23 -24.92
C PRO A 95 -35.99 8.45 -26.03
N ASP A 96 -34.65 8.52 -26.11
CA ASP A 96 -33.85 7.74 -27.06
C ASP A 96 -34.03 6.22 -26.85
N PRO A 97 -34.54 5.47 -27.85
CA PRO A 97 -34.70 4.02 -27.76
C PRO A 97 -33.40 3.26 -27.50
N GLU A 98 -32.26 3.78 -27.95
CA GLU A 98 -30.94 3.17 -27.80
C GLU A 98 -30.17 3.72 -26.58
N MET A 99 -30.85 4.43 -25.65
CA MET A 99 -30.22 5.04 -24.47
C MET A 99 -29.34 4.06 -23.70
N ASN A 100 -29.86 2.87 -23.36
CA ASN A 100 -29.11 1.89 -22.56
C ASN A 100 -27.80 1.51 -23.25
N ARG A 101 -27.86 1.24 -24.56
CA ARG A 101 -26.68 0.89 -25.37
C ARG A 101 -25.69 2.05 -25.45
N TRP A 102 -26.20 3.28 -25.70
CA TRP A 102 -25.37 4.47 -25.79
C TRP A 102 -24.67 4.78 -24.46
N VAL A 103 -25.39 4.67 -23.34
CA VAL A 103 -24.86 4.91 -21.99
C VAL A 103 -23.81 3.85 -21.64
N SER A 104 -24.05 2.58 -21.96
CA SER A 104 -23.05 1.52 -21.77
C SER A 104 -21.78 1.76 -22.59
N GLN A 105 -21.92 2.16 -23.86
CA GLN A 105 -20.77 2.51 -24.71
C GLN A 105 -20.00 3.71 -24.14
N TYR A 106 -20.70 4.79 -23.78
CA TYR A 106 -20.10 5.98 -23.22
C TYR A 106 -19.34 5.69 -21.91
N GLN A 107 -19.91 4.87 -21.03
CA GLN A 107 -19.24 4.48 -19.78
C GLN A 107 -18.05 3.56 -20.00
N SER A 108 -18.09 2.67 -21.01
CA SER A 108 -16.93 1.87 -21.41
C SER A 108 -15.79 2.73 -21.95
N GLU A 109 -16.12 3.78 -22.71
CA GLU A 109 -15.15 4.74 -23.23
C GLU A 109 -14.65 5.72 -22.16
N ASN A 110 -15.44 5.97 -21.11
CA ASN A 110 -15.15 6.91 -20.03
C ASN A 110 -15.28 6.25 -18.65
N PRO A 111 -14.47 5.23 -18.34
CA PRO A 111 -14.61 4.43 -17.12
C PRO A 111 -14.42 5.23 -15.82
N GLU A 112 -13.75 6.37 -15.90
CA GLU A 112 -13.42 7.26 -14.80
C GLU A 112 -14.53 8.26 -14.43
N ASN A 113 -15.59 8.34 -15.25
CA ASN A 113 -16.77 9.12 -14.96
C ASN A 113 -17.68 8.43 -13.93
N ARG A 114 -18.72 9.15 -13.50
CA ARG A 114 -19.77 8.57 -12.64
C ARG A 114 -20.46 7.43 -13.37
N ILE A 115 -20.89 6.43 -12.61
CA ILE A 115 -21.79 5.40 -13.11
C ILE A 115 -23.12 6.05 -13.43
N ILE A 116 -23.52 5.95 -14.68
CA ILE A 116 -24.80 6.47 -15.16
C ILE A 116 -25.76 5.29 -15.20
N VAL A 117 -26.81 5.34 -14.39
CA VAL A 117 -27.90 4.36 -14.46
C VAL A 117 -28.93 4.89 -15.46
N PRO A 118 -29.07 4.24 -16.63
CA PRO A 118 -30.09 4.60 -17.58
C PRO A 118 -31.45 4.08 -17.10
N LEU A 119 -32.38 4.99 -16.81
CA LEU A 119 -33.74 4.66 -16.39
C LEU A 119 -34.67 4.74 -17.60
N GLY A 120 -34.81 3.63 -18.34
CA GLY A 120 -35.65 3.57 -19.53
C GLY A 120 -37.14 3.78 -19.23
N LYS A 121 -37.90 4.23 -20.23
CA LYS A 121 -39.35 4.46 -20.08
C LYS A 121 -40.09 3.23 -19.54
N LYS A 122 -39.80 2.04 -20.10
CA LYS A 122 -40.38 0.76 -19.65
C LYS A 122 -40.12 0.48 -18.17
N THR A 123 -38.91 0.78 -17.68
CA THR A 123 -38.54 0.58 -16.28
C THR A 123 -39.31 1.53 -15.37
N LEU A 124 -39.38 2.81 -15.75
CA LEU A 124 -40.10 3.83 -14.97
C LEU A 124 -41.61 3.57 -14.97
N ASP A 125 -42.19 3.17 -16.10
CA ASP A 125 -43.60 2.78 -16.19
C ASP A 125 -43.90 1.59 -15.26
N ALA A 126 -43.07 0.54 -15.30
CA ALA A 126 -43.23 -0.63 -14.43
C ALA A 126 -43.02 -0.29 -12.95
N ALA A 127 -42.14 0.66 -12.64
CA ALA A 127 -41.85 1.08 -11.26
C ALA A 127 -43.04 1.78 -10.57
N ILE A 128 -44.00 2.31 -11.32
CA ILE A 128 -45.24 2.89 -10.78
C ILE A 128 -46.07 1.80 -10.08
N ASP A 129 -46.14 0.60 -10.67
CA ASP A 129 -46.95 -0.51 -10.18
C ASP A 129 -46.15 -1.47 -9.29
N ASP A 130 -44.86 -1.68 -9.59
CA ASP A 130 -43.97 -2.58 -8.87
C ASP A 130 -42.60 -1.94 -8.60
N ARG A 131 -42.34 -1.58 -7.33
CA ARG A 131 -41.07 -1.00 -6.88
C ARG A 131 -39.86 -1.86 -7.25
N TRP A 132 -40.02 -3.18 -7.37
CA TRP A 132 -38.92 -4.09 -7.71
C TRP A 132 -38.37 -3.87 -9.12
N ALA A 133 -39.15 -3.31 -10.05
CA ALA A 133 -38.66 -2.96 -11.38
C ALA A 133 -37.50 -1.94 -11.30
N LEU A 134 -37.63 -0.94 -10.43
CA LEU A 134 -36.58 0.06 -10.19
C LEU A 134 -35.38 -0.56 -9.48
N VAL A 135 -35.61 -1.33 -8.42
CA VAL A 135 -34.55 -2.01 -7.65
C VAL A 135 -33.73 -2.93 -8.55
N ASN A 136 -34.38 -3.76 -9.38
CA ASN A 136 -33.71 -4.68 -10.30
C ASN A 136 -32.90 -3.94 -11.37
N CYS A 137 -33.40 -2.81 -11.88
CA CYS A 137 -32.65 -1.97 -12.81
C CYS A 137 -31.38 -1.40 -12.15
N LEU A 138 -31.47 -0.94 -10.90
CA LEU A 138 -30.31 -0.46 -10.14
C LEU A 138 -29.28 -1.59 -9.93
N LYS A 139 -29.73 -2.78 -9.52
CA LYS A 139 -28.86 -3.96 -9.34
C LYS A 139 -28.10 -4.29 -10.63
N GLN A 140 -28.79 -4.33 -11.77
CA GLN A 140 -28.19 -4.63 -13.06
C GLN A 140 -27.16 -3.59 -13.51
N ASN A 141 -27.27 -2.32 -13.11
CA ASN A 141 -26.34 -1.29 -13.56
C ASN A 141 -25.19 -1.03 -12.58
N LEU A 142 -25.42 -1.23 -11.27
CA LEU A 142 -24.43 -0.93 -10.24
C LEU A 142 -23.57 -2.14 -9.88
N PHE A 143 -24.16 -3.35 -9.81
CA PHE A 143 -23.46 -4.53 -9.28
C PHE A 143 -22.59 -5.28 -10.30
N ILE A 144 -22.78 -5.05 -11.60
CA ILE A 144 -22.00 -5.74 -12.65
C ILE A 144 -20.54 -5.28 -12.68
N ARG A 145 -20.25 -4.05 -12.25
CA ARG A 145 -18.92 -3.46 -12.48
C ARG A 145 -17.99 -3.74 -11.32
N ASN A 146 -16.90 -4.46 -11.57
CA ASN A 146 -15.81 -4.61 -10.62
C ASN A 146 -15.04 -3.27 -10.45
N LEU A 147 -15.38 -2.51 -9.41
CA LEU A 147 -14.71 -1.24 -9.11
C LEU A 147 -13.37 -1.42 -8.40
N PHE A 148 -13.04 -2.62 -7.92
CA PHE A 148 -11.75 -2.94 -7.31
C PHE A 148 -10.64 -3.13 -8.37
N ASP A 149 -10.96 -3.67 -9.55
CA ASP A 149 -9.97 -3.94 -10.62
C ASP A 149 -9.55 -2.68 -11.44
N TYR A 150 -9.89 -1.47 -10.98
CA TYR A 150 -9.38 -0.26 -11.64
C TYR A 150 -7.88 -0.02 -11.32
N ARG A 151 -7.02 -0.15 -12.35
CA ARG A 151 -5.54 -0.10 -12.22
C ARG A 151 -4.88 1.21 -12.67
N LEU A 152 -5.65 2.16 -13.21
CA LEU A 152 -5.14 3.43 -13.74
C LEU A 152 -5.05 4.51 -12.64
N PRO A 153 -4.14 5.51 -12.76
CA PRO A 153 -4.08 6.64 -11.84
C PRO A 153 -5.42 7.36 -11.75
N LEU A 154 -5.78 7.76 -10.53
CA LEU A 154 -7.10 8.33 -10.25
C LEU A 154 -7.14 9.80 -10.70
N LYS A 155 -7.72 10.03 -11.89
CA LYS A 155 -7.91 11.37 -12.45
C LYS A 155 -9.03 12.17 -11.78
N SER A 156 -9.85 11.52 -10.95
CA SER A 156 -10.95 12.13 -10.22
C SER A 156 -10.75 12.02 -8.72
N ASP A 157 -11.22 13.04 -8.00
CA ASP A 157 -11.25 13.07 -6.53
C ASP A 157 -12.16 12.00 -5.93
N ARG A 158 -13.10 11.47 -6.73
CA ARG A 158 -14.15 10.51 -6.32
C ARG A 158 -13.62 9.18 -5.81
N TYR A 159 -12.42 8.80 -6.26
CA TYR A 159 -11.83 7.50 -5.98
C TYR A 159 -10.56 7.61 -5.14
N PHE A 160 -10.19 8.83 -4.74
CA PHE A 160 -9.00 9.10 -3.96
C PHE A 160 -9.30 8.91 -2.48
N TYR A 161 -8.60 7.98 -1.83
CA TYR A 161 -8.81 7.60 -0.43
C TYR A 161 -7.53 7.74 0.38
N GLY A 162 -7.63 8.46 1.49
CA GLY A 162 -6.52 8.72 2.37
C GLY A 162 -5.49 9.66 1.74
N ARG A 163 -4.51 10.07 2.55
CA ARG A 163 -3.37 10.93 2.16
C ARG A 163 -3.73 12.40 1.96
N GLU A 164 -4.87 12.83 2.49
CA GLU A 164 -5.28 14.23 2.52
C GLU A 164 -4.27 15.09 3.29
N ASP A 165 -3.64 14.53 4.33
CA ASP A 165 -2.55 15.12 5.10
C ASP A 165 -1.31 15.37 4.23
N ILE A 166 -0.88 14.37 3.46
CA ILE A 166 0.24 14.49 2.51
C ILE A 166 -0.12 15.54 1.46
N VAL A 167 -1.30 15.45 0.82
CA VAL A 167 -1.75 16.42 -0.18
C VAL A 167 -1.75 17.84 0.40
N ALA A 168 -2.27 18.03 1.60
CA ALA A 168 -2.31 19.33 2.27
C ALA A 168 -0.90 19.86 2.52
N SER A 169 0.02 19.01 2.98
CA SER A 169 1.43 19.37 3.20
C SER A 169 2.13 19.78 1.90
N ILE A 170 1.96 19.01 0.81
CA ILE A 170 2.54 19.38 -0.50
C ILE A 170 1.97 20.72 -0.98
N VAL A 171 0.65 20.92 -0.88
CA VAL A 171 -0.01 22.18 -1.29
C VAL A 171 0.50 23.37 -0.48
N ASP A 172 0.69 23.21 0.83
CA ASP A 172 1.22 24.26 1.72
C ASP A 172 2.68 24.60 1.38
N ASN A 173 3.53 23.59 1.18
CA ASN A 173 4.92 23.79 0.76
C ASN A 173 5.00 24.54 -0.58
N VAL A 174 4.20 24.13 -1.57
CA VAL A 174 4.13 24.80 -2.88
C VAL A 174 3.71 26.27 -2.73
N ARG A 175 2.74 26.56 -1.86
CA ARG A 175 2.31 27.94 -1.58
C ARG A 175 3.40 28.76 -0.87
N LYS A 176 4.26 28.12 -0.08
CA LYS A 176 5.44 28.74 0.54
C LYS A 176 6.67 28.76 -0.39
N SER A 177 6.52 28.31 -1.63
CA SER A 177 7.60 28.17 -2.61
C SER A 177 8.73 27.25 -2.16
N GLN A 178 8.37 26.22 -1.40
CA GLN A 178 9.26 25.18 -0.91
C GLN A 178 9.18 23.93 -1.78
N ASN A 179 10.29 23.22 -1.88
CA ASN A 179 10.40 22.01 -2.68
C ASN A 179 9.95 20.78 -1.90
N THR A 180 9.32 19.84 -2.60
CA THR A 180 8.77 18.63 -1.98
C THR A 180 9.14 17.38 -2.77
N GLY A 181 9.61 16.35 -2.07
CA GLY A 181 9.88 15.03 -2.62
C GLY A 181 8.84 14.03 -2.15
N LEU A 182 8.21 13.28 -3.06
CA LEU A 182 7.25 12.23 -2.73
C LEU A 182 7.78 10.89 -3.22
N PHE A 183 8.21 10.04 -2.30
CA PHE A 183 8.80 8.74 -2.62
C PHE A 183 7.98 7.60 -2.07
N GLY A 184 8.01 6.46 -2.74
CA GLY A 184 7.23 5.29 -2.31
C GLY A 184 7.34 4.16 -3.32
N LEU A 185 7.01 2.95 -2.88
CA LEU A 185 7.08 1.77 -3.74
C LEU A 185 6.16 1.89 -4.97
N ARG A 186 6.38 1.04 -5.96
CA ARG A 186 5.48 0.92 -7.11
C ARG A 186 4.04 0.66 -6.68
N LYS A 187 3.10 1.26 -7.41
CA LYS A 187 1.65 1.05 -7.22
C LYS A 187 1.12 1.40 -5.82
N THR A 188 1.89 2.14 -5.03
CA THR A 188 1.41 2.78 -3.81
C THR A 188 0.46 3.93 -4.11
N GLY A 189 0.50 4.56 -5.30
CA GLY A 189 -0.45 5.61 -5.71
C GLY A 189 0.11 7.03 -5.69
N LYS A 190 1.42 7.18 -5.90
CA LYS A 190 2.12 8.48 -5.95
C LYS A 190 1.55 9.43 -7.01
N THR A 191 1.42 8.97 -8.26
CA THR A 191 0.80 9.75 -9.35
C THR A 191 -0.62 10.22 -9.00
N SER A 192 -1.43 9.39 -8.31
CA SER A 192 -2.76 9.79 -7.86
C SER A 192 -2.72 10.95 -6.86
N VAL A 193 -1.72 11.00 -5.97
CA VAL A 193 -1.48 12.12 -5.04
C VAL A 193 -1.08 13.38 -5.81
N LEU A 194 -0.15 13.30 -6.77
CA LEU A 194 0.27 14.47 -7.56
C LEU A 194 -0.87 15.06 -8.38
N LEU A 195 -1.69 14.21 -9.01
CA LEU A 195 -2.87 14.67 -9.75
C LEU A 195 -3.89 15.35 -8.83
N LYS A 196 -4.05 14.86 -7.59
CA LYS A 196 -4.89 15.51 -6.58
C LYS A 196 -4.33 16.89 -6.19
N VAL A 197 -3.02 17.00 -5.92
CA VAL A 197 -2.34 18.28 -5.65
C VAL A 197 -2.58 19.28 -6.79
N GLN A 198 -2.38 18.86 -8.03
CA GLN A 198 -2.63 19.70 -9.21
C GLN A 198 -4.09 20.21 -9.26
N ARG A 199 -5.07 19.34 -9.00
CA ARG A 199 -6.49 19.73 -8.99
C ARG A 199 -6.80 20.76 -7.89
N VAL A 200 -6.24 20.58 -6.69
CA VAL A 200 -6.41 21.52 -5.56
C VAL A 200 -5.84 22.89 -5.91
N LEU A 201 -4.61 22.95 -6.43
CA LEU A 201 -3.95 24.20 -6.84
C LEU A 201 -4.71 24.89 -7.97
N LYS A 202 -5.10 24.15 -9.01
CA LYS A 202 -5.87 24.68 -10.14
C LYS A 202 -7.23 25.26 -9.71
N LYS A 203 -7.89 24.65 -8.72
CA LYS A 203 -9.16 25.13 -8.18
C LYS A 203 -8.98 26.45 -7.42
N ALA A 204 -7.90 26.60 -6.66
CA ALA A 204 -7.59 27.81 -5.91
C ALA A 204 -7.17 28.98 -6.82
N LYS A 205 -6.63 28.69 -8.02
CA LYS A 205 -6.20 29.69 -9.02
C LYS A 205 -5.09 30.62 -8.52
N ASP A 206 -4.39 30.29 -7.44
CA ASP A 206 -3.22 30.99 -6.91
C ASP A 206 -1.92 30.45 -7.54
N VAL A 207 -1.88 29.15 -7.82
CA VAL A 207 -0.71 28.47 -8.38
C VAL A 207 -1.06 27.76 -9.70
N GLU A 208 -0.29 28.03 -10.74
CA GLU A 208 -0.32 27.25 -11.98
C GLU A 208 0.63 26.05 -11.87
N THR A 209 0.30 24.93 -12.51
CA THR A 209 1.13 23.71 -12.44
C THR A 209 1.62 23.27 -13.80
N ILE A 210 2.88 22.88 -13.92
CA ILE A 210 3.45 22.15 -15.06
C ILE A 210 3.69 20.71 -14.60
N PHE A 211 3.29 19.72 -15.39
CA PHE A 211 3.42 18.31 -15.05
C PHE A 211 4.24 17.58 -16.12
N PHE A 212 5.37 17.02 -15.72
CA PHE A 212 6.20 16.17 -16.54
C PHE A 212 6.17 14.75 -15.98
N ASP A 213 5.75 13.80 -16.82
CA ASP A 213 6.04 12.38 -16.60
C ASP A 213 7.40 12.11 -17.26
N CYS A 214 8.41 11.95 -16.41
CA CYS A 214 9.82 11.84 -16.80
C CYS A 214 10.14 10.52 -17.49
N LYS A 215 9.26 9.52 -17.42
CA LYS A 215 9.39 8.27 -18.17
C LYS A 215 9.09 8.48 -19.66
N ASN A 216 8.28 9.47 -20.00
CA ASN A 216 7.91 9.74 -21.40
C ASN A 216 9.14 10.05 -22.25
N ARG A 217 9.23 9.40 -23.41
CA ARG A 217 10.39 9.47 -24.31
C ARG A 217 10.85 10.92 -24.61
N PRO A 218 9.97 11.90 -24.90
CA PRO A 218 10.41 13.27 -25.17
C PRO A 218 11.08 13.94 -23.97
N VAL A 219 10.63 13.66 -22.75
CA VAL A 219 11.20 14.23 -21.51
C VAL A 219 12.47 13.47 -21.15
N ARG A 220 12.40 12.14 -21.07
CA ARG A 220 13.52 11.27 -20.70
C ARG A 220 14.77 11.46 -21.56
N ARG A 221 14.59 11.69 -22.87
CA ARG A 221 15.70 11.90 -23.82
C ARG A 221 16.15 13.36 -23.94
N SER A 222 15.48 14.29 -23.26
CA SER A 222 15.88 15.69 -23.28
C SER A 222 17.27 15.85 -22.68
N SER A 223 18.06 16.79 -23.20
CA SER A 223 19.15 17.37 -22.41
C SER A 223 18.60 18.32 -21.33
N CYS A 224 19.45 18.77 -20.40
CA CYS A 224 19.10 19.82 -19.44
C CYS A 224 18.55 21.07 -20.14
N ASP A 225 19.20 21.53 -21.20
CA ASP A 225 18.78 22.71 -21.98
C ASP A 225 17.43 22.51 -22.68
N GLU A 226 17.22 21.33 -23.28
CA GLU A 226 15.95 20.99 -23.93
C GLU A 226 14.81 20.93 -22.91
N LEU A 227 15.05 20.37 -21.72
CA LEU A 227 14.05 20.34 -20.65
C LEU A 227 13.77 21.74 -20.10
N ALA A 228 14.80 22.56 -19.89
CA ALA A 228 14.64 23.96 -19.51
C ALA A 228 13.79 24.72 -20.54
N ARG A 229 14.05 24.54 -21.83
CA ARG A 229 13.24 25.12 -22.92
C ARG A 229 11.77 24.69 -22.83
N ARG A 230 11.49 23.41 -22.58
CA ARG A 230 10.12 22.92 -22.38
C ARG A 230 9.43 23.58 -21.19
N ILE A 231 10.16 23.83 -20.09
CA ILE A 231 9.62 24.55 -18.93
C ILE A 231 9.25 25.98 -19.35
N VAL A 232 10.13 26.69 -20.08
CA VAL A 232 9.84 28.04 -20.60
C VAL A 232 8.59 28.05 -21.47
N GLU A 233 8.45 27.12 -22.41
CA GLU A 233 7.29 27.01 -23.29
C GLU A 233 5.99 26.80 -22.50
N GLU A 234 6.02 25.96 -21.46
CA GLU A 234 4.86 25.69 -20.62
C GLU A 234 4.51 26.85 -19.67
N ILE A 235 5.50 27.63 -19.20
CA ILE A 235 5.30 28.90 -18.49
C ILE A 235 4.63 29.90 -19.44
N ASP A 236 5.22 30.11 -20.61
CA ASP A 236 4.73 31.04 -21.64
C ASP A 236 3.27 30.78 -21.99
N LYS A 237 2.92 29.52 -22.21
CA LYS A 237 1.56 29.08 -22.53
C LYS A 237 0.55 29.41 -21.43
N ARG A 238 0.92 29.29 -20.16
CA ARG A 238 0.04 29.55 -19.01
C ARG A 238 -0.16 31.04 -18.75
N PHE A 239 0.87 31.84 -18.96
CA PHE A 239 0.84 33.28 -18.66
C PHE A 239 0.73 34.18 -19.90
N GLY A 240 0.53 33.59 -21.09
CA GLY A 240 0.37 34.32 -22.35
C GLY A 240 1.62 35.08 -22.78
N LYS A 241 2.81 34.54 -22.48
CA LYS A 241 4.11 35.14 -22.81
C LYS A 241 4.74 34.43 -24.01
N LYS A 242 5.90 34.92 -24.47
CA LYS A 242 6.61 34.42 -25.66
C LYS A 242 8.14 34.48 -25.48
N ASN A 243 8.61 34.17 -24.28
CA ASN A 243 10.03 34.12 -23.95
C ASN A 243 10.76 33.05 -24.78
N ALA A 244 10.18 31.86 -24.96
CA ALA A 244 10.76 30.77 -25.76
C ALA A 244 10.97 31.13 -27.24
N LYS A 245 10.18 32.07 -27.79
CA LYS A 245 10.31 32.54 -29.18
C LYS A 245 11.36 33.63 -29.37
N LYS A 246 11.89 34.18 -28.27
CA LYS A 246 12.86 35.27 -28.26
C LYS A 246 14.30 34.79 -27.99
N ILE A 247 14.50 33.48 -27.84
CA ILE A 247 15.82 32.89 -27.61
C ILE A 247 16.71 33.27 -28.79
N SER A 248 17.72 34.10 -28.54
CA SER A 248 18.77 34.38 -29.52
C SER A 248 19.79 33.25 -29.54
N GLU A 249 20.52 33.05 -30.65
CA GLU A 249 21.47 31.94 -30.82
C GLU A 249 22.57 31.88 -29.74
N ASN A 250 22.86 33.00 -29.06
CA ASN A 250 23.91 33.11 -28.04
C ASN A 250 23.38 33.24 -26.61
N GLU A 251 22.07 33.14 -26.39
CA GLU A 251 21.48 33.31 -25.05
C GLU A 251 21.38 31.98 -24.33
N ASP A 252 21.86 31.94 -23.08
CA ASP A 252 21.71 30.78 -22.22
C ASP A 252 20.21 30.53 -21.94
N ILE A 253 19.76 29.30 -22.14
CA ILE A 253 18.38 28.90 -21.92
C ILE A 253 17.93 29.09 -20.47
N PHE A 254 18.85 28.99 -19.50
CA PHE A 254 18.55 29.21 -18.09
C PHE A 254 18.33 30.68 -17.77
N ASP A 255 18.99 31.61 -18.48
CA ASP A 255 18.69 33.04 -18.39
C ASP A 255 17.29 33.34 -18.93
N VAL A 256 16.90 32.66 -20.02
CA VAL A 256 15.55 32.76 -20.59
C VAL A 256 14.51 32.18 -19.63
N LEU A 257 14.83 31.08 -18.95
CA LEU A 257 13.99 30.50 -17.92
C LEU A 257 13.83 31.46 -16.73
N GLU A 258 14.91 32.09 -16.28
CA GLU A 258 14.84 33.10 -15.24
C GLU A 258 13.91 34.26 -15.65
N LYS A 259 14.05 34.79 -16.88
CA LYS A 259 13.15 35.82 -17.43
C LYS A 259 11.70 35.36 -17.51
N ALA A 260 11.46 34.10 -17.87
CA ALA A 260 10.12 33.54 -17.91
C ALA A 260 9.48 33.49 -16.51
N VAL A 261 10.24 33.07 -15.50
CA VAL A 261 9.83 33.05 -14.09
C VAL A 261 9.59 34.48 -13.56
N GLN A 262 10.47 35.44 -13.88
CA GLN A 262 10.28 36.86 -13.55
C GLN A 262 9.01 37.46 -14.17
N SER A 263 8.59 36.94 -15.32
CA SER A 263 7.41 37.45 -16.03
C SER A 263 6.07 36.99 -15.43
N ILE A 264 6.10 36.09 -14.45
CA ILE A 264 4.92 35.60 -13.73
C ILE A 264 4.35 36.73 -12.85
N PRO A 265 3.03 36.99 -12.89
CA PRO A 265 2.42 38.03 -12.05
C PRO A 265 2.69 37.81 -10.56
N SER A 266 2.96 38.87 -9.80
CA SER A 266 3.33 38.78 -8.36
C SER A 266 2.31 38.07 -7.45
N LYS A 267 1.03 38.00 -7.85
CA LYS A 267 -0.03 37.28 -7.13
C LYS A 267 -0.19 35.82 -7.55
N LYS A 268 0.67 35.33 -8.45
CA LYS A 268 0.63 33.99 -9.02
C LYS A 268 1.94 33.29 -8.74
N LYS A 269 1.88 31.99 -8.55
CA LYS A 269 3.06 31.12 -8.48
C LYS A 269 2.98 30.04 -9.54
N ILE A 270 4.09 29.37 -9.77
CA ILE A 270 4.16 28.18 -10.59
C ILE A 270 4.82 27.02 -9.84
N CYS A 271 4.24 25.83 -9.97
CA CYS A 271 4.82 24.60 -9.47
C CYS A 271 5.14 23.68 -10.64
N VAL A 272 6.39 23.22 -10.73
CA VAL A 272 6.81 22.22 -11.72
C VAL A 272 6.86 20.85 -11.02
N ILE A 273 6.09 19.90 -11.55
CA ILE A 273 5.97 18.54 -11.01
C ILE A 273 6.70 17.58 -11.95
N PHE A 274 7.63 16.80 -11.41
CA PHE A 274 8.37 15.75 -12.09
C PHE A 274 7.99 14.39 -11.50
N ASP A 275 7.16 13.62 -12.21
CA ASP A 275 6.79 12.24 -11.84
C ASP A 275 7.79 11.25 -12.44
N GLU A 276 8.13 10.19 -11.70
CA GLU A 276 9.15 9.20 -12.06
C GLU A 276 10.53 9.86 -12.34
N ILE A 277 11.01 10.66 -11.38
CA ILE A 277 12.23 11.47 -11.47
C ILE A 277 13.49 10.67 -11.82
N GLU A 278 13.51 9.37 -11.55
CA GLU A 278 14.66 8.49 -11.77
C GLU A 278 15.12 8.52 -13.23
N TYR A 279 14.15 8.63 -14.15
CA TYR A 279 14.42 8.63 -15.59
C TYR A 279 15.20 9.86 -16.08
N ILE A 280 15.19 10.96 -15.33
CA ILE A 280 15.95 12.18 -15.61
C ILE A 280 16.99 12.50 -14.52
N SER A 281 17.58 11.47 -13.92
CA SER A 281 18.52 11.62 -12.81
C SER A 281 19.82 10.81 -13.04
N PRO A 282 20.85 10.94 -12.17
CA PRO A 282 22.11 10.21 -12.31
C PRO A 282 21.95 8.68 -12.22
N ILE A 283 20.85 8.22 -11.60
CA ILE A 283 20.48 6.82 -11.46
C ILE A 283 19.57 6.33 -12.60
N SER A 284 19.41 7.11 -13.69
CA SER A 284 18.58 6.72 -14.82
C SER A 284 19.07 5.40 -15.43
N PRO A 285 18.22 4.37 -15.55
CA PRO A 285 18.63 3.05 -16.03
C PRO A 285 18.93 3.03 -17.53
N THR A 286 18.60 4.11 -18.25
CA THR A 286 18.54 4.11 -19.72
C THR A 286 19.15 5.33 -20.39
N ASN A 287 19.48 6.39 -19.63
CA ASN A 287 20.03 7.63 -20.17
C ASN A 287 21.15 8.16 -19.28
N LEU A 288 22.39 7.74 -19.58
CA LEU A 288 23.57 8.06 -18.78
C LEU A 288 23.93 9.55 -18.77
N HIS A 289 23.51 10.31 -19.78
CA HIS A 289 23.79 11.75 -19.88
C HIS A 289 23.22 12.54 -18.68
N TRP A 290 22.13 12.05 -18.08
CA TRP A 290 21.55 12.63 -16.87
C TRP A 290 22.46 12.62 -15.65
N ARG A 291 23.58 11.91 -15.65
CA ARG A 291 24.60 12.06 -14.59
C ARG A 291 25.18 13.47 -14.53
N GLN A 292 25.31 14.13 -15.69
CA GLN A 292 25.81 15.51 -15.77
C GLN A 292 24.64 16.49 -15.87
N ASP A 293 23.73 16.27 -16.82
CA ASP A 293 22.60 17.17 -17.08
C ASP A 293 21.69 17.39 -15.86
N PHE A 294 21.55 16.40 -14.98
CA PHE A 294 20.81 16.58 -13.73
C PHE A 294 21.46 17.62 -12.83
N ILE A 295 22.78 17.58 -12.70
CA ILE A 295 23.53 18.52 -11.85
C ILE A 295 23.35 19.94 -12.39
N ASP A 296 23.59 20.12 -13.70
CA ASP A 296 23.53 21.42 -14.34
C ASP A 296 22.11 22.01 -14.29
N LEU A 297 21.10 21.17 -14.59
CA LEU A 297 19.69 21.54 -14.48
C LEU A 297 19.34 22.01 -13.07
N TRP A 298 19.61 21.20 -12.04
CA TRP A 298 19.16 21.50 -10.69
C TRP A 298 19.96 22.63 -10.03
N GLN A 299 21.24 22.82 -10.37
CA GLN A 299 21.99 24.00 -9.96
C GLN A 299 21.35 25.29 -10.49
N ALA A 300 20.95 25.30 -11.76
CA ALA A 300 20.28 26.44 -12.36
C ALA A 300 18.87 26.66 -11.76
N LEU A 301 18.06 25.60 -11.64
CA LEU A 301 16.71 25.68 -11.06
C LEU A 301 16.72 26.19 -9.60
N TRP A 302 17.71 25.76 -8.81
CA TRP A 302 17.93 26.22 -7.44
C TRP A 302 18.33 27.70 -7.38
N SER A 303 19.25 28.13 -8.26
CA SER A 303 19.67 29.53 -8.38
C SER A 303 18.48 30.43 -8.73
N ILE A 304 17.64 30.02 -9.67
CA ILE A 304 16.43 30.74 -10.06
C ILE A 304 15.45 30.85 -8.87
N GLN A 305 15.18 29.74 -8.18
CA GLN A 305 14.26 29.75 -7.03
C GLN A 305 14.77 30.61 -5.86
N THR A 306 16.09 30.65 -5.64
CA THR A 306 16.68 31.49 -4.59
C THR A 306 16.45 32.98 -4.87
N LYS A 307 16.43 33.38 -6.14
CA LYS A 307 16.17 34.76 -6.56
C LYS A 307 14.68 35.10 -6.65
N HIS A 308 13.84 34.12 -7.00
CA HIS A 308 12.42 34.32 -7.31
C HIS A 308 11.54 33.38 -6.47
N ASP A 309 10.77 33.95 -5.54
CA ASP A 309 9.90 33.23 -4.62
C ASP A 309 8.55 32.80 -5.24
N ASN A 310 8.44 32.78 -6.56
CA ASN A 310 7.21 32.45 -7.29
C ASN A 310 7.29 31.11 -8.03
N ILE A 311 8.37 30.33 -7.86
CA ILE A 311 8.55 28.99 -8.41
C ILE A 311 8.85 27.95 -7.32
N SER A 312 8.28 26.76 -7.48
CA SER A 312 8.56 25.58 -6.63
C SER A 312 8.60 24.29 -7.42
N TYR A 313 9.26 23.27 -6.86
CA TYR A 313 9.42 21.98 -7.50
C TYR A 313 8.84 20.85 -6.64
N VAL A 314 8.12 19.94 -7.28
CA VAL A 314 7.70 18.67 -6.69
C VAL A 314 8.33 17.55 -7.50
N VAL A 315 9.14 16.72 -6.84
CA VAL A 315 9.69 15.50 -7.45
C VAL A 315 9.01 14.29 -6.85
N CYS A 316 8.80 13.28 -7.68
CA CYS A 316 8.18 12.05 -7.26
C CYS A 316 8.90 10.86 -7.87
N GLY A 317 9.03 9.80 -7.09
CA GLY A 317 9.69 8.61 -7.56
C GLY A 317 9.60 7.44 -6.59
N VAL A 318 10.35 6.42 -6.95
CA VAL A 318 10.62 5.23 -6.18
C VAL A 318 11.90 5.40 -5.37
N ASN A 319 12.86 6.16 -5.89
CA ASN A 319 14.19 6.27 -5.33
C ASN A 319 14.42 7.69 -4.78
N PRO A 320 14.59 7.90 -3.45
CA PRO A 320 14.86 9.19 -2.86
C PRO A 320 16.34 9.56 -2.87
N THR A 321 17.24 8.74 -3.45
CA THR A 321 18.68 9.02 -3.58
C THR A 321 18.91 10.42 -4.15
N VAL A 322 18.09 10.87 -5.11
CA VAL A 322 18.16 12.24 -5.65
C VAL A 322 18.05 13.34 -4.59
N CYS A 323 17.43 13.08 -3.45
CA CYS A 323 17.32 13.98 -2.31
C CYS A 323 18.21 13.57 -1.11
N ASP A 324 18.57 12.30 -1.00
CA ASP A 324 19.20 11.71 0.19
C ASP A 324 20.74 11.61 0.14
N VAL A 325 21.36 11.59 -1.04
CA VAL A 325 22.84 11.55 -1.14
C VAL A 325 23.42 12.95 -1.26
N ASP A 326 24.54 13.19 -0.57
CA ASP A 326 25.24 14.46 -0.57
C ASP A 326 26.01 14.70 -1.88
N ARG A 327 26.50 13.63 -2.50
CA ARG A 327 27.33 13.69 -3.70
C ARG A 327 27.04 12.53 -4.65
N PHE A 328 27.25 12.78 -5.94
CA PHE A 328 27.25 11.77 -7.00
C PHE A 328 28.65 11.58 -7.56
N ASP A 329 28.91 10.43 -8.17
CA ASP A 329 30.14 10.23 -8.94
C ASP A 329 30.21 11.21 -10.12
N SER A 330 31.38 11.81 -10.30
CA SER A 330 31.62 12.71 -11.42
C SER A 330 31.69 11.91 -12.71
N HIS A 331 30.85 12.25 -13.69
CA HIS A 331 30.97 11.67 -15.03
C HIS A 331 32.28 12.10 -15.70
N ASN A 332 32.75 13.33 -15.46
CA ASN A 332 33.87 13.92 -16.20
C ASN A 332 35.23 13.50 -15.65
N VAL A 333 35.33 13.10 -14.39
CA VAL A 333 36.60 12.73 -13.75
C VAL A 333 36.42 11.49 -12.89
N ALA A 334 36.99 10.38 -13.35
CA ALA A 334 36.97 9.12 -12.60
C ALA A 334 37.59 9.30 -11.21
N GLY A 335 36.92 8.78 -10.18
CA GLY A 335 37.35 8.87 -8.79
C GLY A 335 37.07 10.21 -8.10
N ARG A 336 36.38 11.16 -8.75
CA ARG A 336 35.88 12.39 -8.10
C ARG A 336 34.37 12.35 -7.95
N THR A 337 33.87 13.12 -6.99
CA THR A 337 32.43 13.29 -6.73
C THR A 337 32.01 14.75 -6.87
N VAL A 338 30.77 14.97 -7.29
CA VAL A 338 30.13 16.28 -7.46
C VAL A 338 29.00 16.42 -6.45
N GLN A 339 28.83 17.62 -5.88
CA GLN A 339 27.77 17.88 -4.90
C GLN A 339 26.39 17.71 -5.54
N ASN A 340 25.48 17.04 -4.83
CA ASN A 340 24.09 16.92 -5.23
C ASN A 340 23.35 18.25 -4.94
N PRO A 341 22.85 18.96 -5.98
CA PRO A 341 22.16 20.23 -5.80
C PRO A 341 20.77 20.11 -5.15
N MET A 342 20.24 18.90 -4.93
CA MET A 342 18.96 18.67 -4.27
C MET A 342 19.09 18.22 -2.82
N PHE A 343 20.31 17.90 -2.37
CA PHE A 343 20.55 17.36 -1.02
C PHE A 343 20.12 18.36 0.06
N SER A 344 19.31 17.89 1.01
CA SER A 344 18.78 18.70 2.14
C SER A 344 17.92 19.91 1.76
N ILE A 345 17.46 19.99 0.51
CA ILE A 345 16.63 21.10 0.00
C ILE A 345 15.14 20.74 -0.07
N PHE A 346 14.84 19.46 -0.29
CA PHE A 346 13.49 18.96 -0.48
C PHE A 346 12.90 18.49 0.84
N ASN A 347 11.65 18.85 1.12
CA ASN A 347 10.85 18.20 2.16
C ASN A 347 10.43 16.81 1.66
N VAL A 348 11.03 15.76 2.18
CA VAL A 348 10.83 14.38 1.71
C VAL A 348 9.67 13.71 2.46
N HIS A 349 8.70 13.18 1.72
CA HIS A 349 7.60 12.38 2.24
C HIS A 349 7.67 10.96 1.66
N TYR A 350 7.49 9.95 2.52
CA TYR A 350 7.43 8.54 2.13
C TYR A 350 5.98 8.05 2.15
N LEU A 351 5.53 7.51 1.01
CA LEU A 351 4.18 7.02 0.81
C LEU A 351 4.08 5.54 1.21
N LYS A 352 3.64 5.31 2.44
CA LYS A 352 3.38 3.98 3.02
C LYS A 352 2.02 3.41 2.58
N GLY A 353 1.73 2.20 3.02
CA GLY A 353 0.38 1.61 2.99
C GLY A 353 -0.65 2.53 3.66
N LEU A 354 -1.91 2.40 3.25
CA LEU A 354 -3.03 3.10 3.89
C LEU A 354 -3.16 2.67 5.35
N SER A 355 -3.61 3.57 6.22
CA SER A 355 -4.05 3.19 7.57
C SER A 355 -5.29 2.30 7.49
N LEU A 356 -5.60 1.58 8.58
CA LEU A 356 -6.79 0.74 8.67
C LEU A 356 -8.07 1.53 8.36
N ALA A 357 -8.23 2.72 8.94
CA ALA A 357 -9.39 3.59 8.68
C ALA A 357 -9.49 4.02 7.20
N ASN A 358 -8.36 4.34 6.56
CA ASN A 358 -8.37 4.70 5.14
C ASN A 358 -8.65 3.50 4.23
N LEU A 359 -8.20 2.31 4.61
CA LEU A 359 -8.50 1.07 3.93
C LEU A 359 -9.99 0.70 4.07
N GLU A 360 -10.56 0.86 5.27
CA GLU A 360 -11.98 0.68 5.56
C GLU A 360 -12.84 1.59 4.67
N ASN A 361 -12.53 2.89 4.62
CA ASN A 361 -13.21 3.85 3.74
C ASN A 361 -13.14 3.42 2.27
N MET A 362 -11.97 2.99 1.80
CA MET A 362 -11.78 2.54 0.42
C MET A 362 -12.60 1.27 0.12
N VAL A 363 -12.48 0.24 0.98
CA VAL A 363 -13.15 -1.06 0.78
C VAL A 363 -14.66 -0.93 0.92
N GLY A 364 -15.14 -0.22 1.94
CA GLY A 364 -16.57 0.03 2.16
C GLY A 364 -17.19 0.81 1.01
N PHE A 365 -16.49 1.84 0.50
CA PHE A 365 -16.97 2.60 -0.65
C PHE A 365 -17.10 1.74 -1.92
N PHE A 366 -16.04 1.06 -2.33
CA PHE A 366 -16.09 0.27 -3.56
C PHE A 366 -17.01 -0.94 -3.41
N GLY A 367 -16.94 -1.63 -2.28
CA GLY A 367 -17.74 -2.81 -1.97
C GLY A 367 -19.23 -2.50 -2.03
N SER A 368 -19.70 -1.48 -1.31
CA SER A 368 -21.12 -1.15 -1.23
C SER A 368 -21.75 -0.85 -2.60
N ARG A 369 -20.99 -0.21 -3.51
CA ARG A 369 -21.41 0.02 -4.90
C ARG A 369 -21.60 -1.24 -5.72
N MET A 370 -20.92 -2.31 -5.33
CA MET A 370 -21.04 -3.64 -5.94
C MET A 370 -21.99 -4.55 -5.15
N GLY A 371 -22.61 -4.06 -4.08
CA GLY A 371 -23.44 -4.86 -3.18
C GLY A 371 -22.63 -5.80 -2.28
N LEU A 372 -21.37 -5.48 -2.01
CA LEU A 372 -20.46 -6.25 -1.17
C LEU A 372 -20.13 -5.45 0.10
N PHE A 373 -20.58 -5.94 1.26
CA PHE A 373 -20.41 -5.28 2.55
C PHE A 373 -19.42 -6.07 3.39
N PHE A 374 -18.16 -5.63 3.41
CA PHE A 374 -17.12 -6.24 4.22
C PHE A 374 -17.30 -5.80 5.68
N ASP A 375 -17.30 -6.75 6.61
CA ASP A 375 -17.32 -6.43 8.04
C ASP A 375 -15.93 -6.01 8.55
N ASP A 376 -15.89 -5.45 9.76
CA ASP A 376 -14.66 -4.94 10.37
C ASP A 376 -13.59 -6.05 10.53
N ALA A 377 -14.01 -7.30 10.75
CA ALA A 377 -13.11 -8.43 10.90
C ALA A 377 -12.47 -8.84 9.56
N ALA A 378 -13.24 -8.81 8.48
CA ALA A 378 -12.76 -9.01 7.11
C ALA A 378 -11.77 -7.90 6.71
N ILE A 379 -12.12 -6.63 6.95
CA ILE A 379 -11.27 -5.47 6.65
C ILE A 379 -9.97 -5.53 7.46
N SER A 380 -10.06 -5.85 8.75
CA SER A 380 -8.88 -6.00 9.61
C SER A 380 -7.95 -7.10 9.10
N MET A 381 -8.49 -8.23 8.64
CA MET A 381 -7.66 -9.30 8.11
C MET A 381 -7.01 -8.95 6.77
N LEU A 382 -7.74 -8.30 5.85
CA LEU A 382 -7.17 -7.75 4.62
C LEU A 382 -6.04 -6.77 4.93
N PHE A 383 -6.22 -5.89 5.93
CA PHE A 383 -5.18 -4.97 6.38
C PHE A 383 -3.97 -5.70 6.94
N THR A 384 -4.15 -6.70 7.80
CA THR A 384 -3.06 -7.52 8.35
C THR A 384 -2.30 -8.25 7.25
N GLU A 385 -2.98 -8.78 6.24
CA GLU A 385 -2.38 -9.59 5.18
C GLU A 385 -1.63 -8.76 4.13
N TYR A 386 -2.17 -7.57 3.79
CA TYR A 386 -1.65 -6.71 2.74
C TYR A 386 -0.94 -5.44 3.23
N GLY A 387 -0.84 -5.23 4.54
CA GLY A 387 -0.16 -4.10 5.16
C GLY A 387 -0.68 -2.74 4.73
N GLY A 388 -1.96 -2.64 4.37
CA GLY A 388 -2.56 -1.42 3.85
C GLY A 388 -2.20 -1.08 2.40
N HIS A 389 -1.52 -1.95 1.65
CA HIS A 389 -1.13 -1.69 0.27
C HIS A 389 -2.38 -1.54 -0.64
N PRO A 390 -2.62 -0.38 -1.28
CA PRO A 390 -3.87 -0.14 -2.02
C PRO A 390 -4.11 -1.13 -3.16
N LEU A 391 -3.09 -1.39 -4.00
CA LEU A 391 -3.24 -2.31 -5.13
C LEU A 391 -3.53 -3.74 -4.67
N LEU A 392 -2.69 -4.32 -3.79
CA LEU A 392 -2.85 -5.70 -3.31
C LEU A 392 -4.22 -5.90 -2.63
N THR A 393 -4.62 -4.97 -1.76
CA THR A 393 -5.94 -5.02 -1.10
C THR A 393 -7.07 -4.99 -2.12
N ARG A 394 -7.00 -4.10 -3.13
CA ARG A 394 -8.01 -4.03 -4.19
C ARG A 394 -8.04 -5.32 -5.01
N LEU A 395 -6.90 -5.87 -5.38
CA LEU A 395 -6.85 -7.15 -6.11
C LEU A 395 -7.45 -8.29 -5.27
N ALA A 396 -7.19 -8.32 -3.97
CA ALA A 396 -7.80 -9.29 -3.06
C ALA A 396 -9.33 -9.15 -3.00
N CYS A 397 -9.84 -7.93 -2.93
CA CYS A 397 -11.29 -7.67 -2.95
C CYS A 397 -11.92 -7.96 -4.33
N SER A 398 -11.18 -7.70 -5.41
CA SER A 398 -11.55 -8.04 -6.79
C SER A 398 -11.72 -9.55 -6.94
N TYR A 399 -10.75 -10.33 -6.46
CA TYR A 399 -10.82 -11.79 -6.48
C TYR A 399 -12.11 -12.29 -5.81
N HIS A 400 -12.48 -11.74 -4.66
CA HIS A 400 -13.73 -12.10 -3.98
C HIS A 400 -14.98 -11.70 -4.76
N HIS A 401 -14.97 -10.54 -5.42
CA HIS A 401 -16.04 -10.15 -6.32
C HIS A 401 -16.20 -11.15 -7.46
N ASP A 402 -15.09 -11.51 -8.13
CA ASP A 402 -15.10 -12.41 -9.29
C ASP A 402 -15.53 -13.83 -8.88
N LEU A 403 -15.12 -14.31 -7.70
CA LEU A 403 -15.55 -15.59 -7.13
C LEU A 403 -17.06 -15.63 -6.88
N LEU A 404 -17.62 -14.58 -6.28
CA LEU A 404 -19.06 -14.48 -6.00
C LEU A 404 -19.88 -14.33 -7.29
N ASP A 405 -19.34 -13.64 -8.29
CA ASP A 405 -19.97 -13.49 -9.60
C ASP A 405 -20.03 -14.84 -10.33
N ALA A 406 -18.93 -15.60 -10.33
CA ALA A 406 -18.88 -16.96 -10.89
C ALA A 406 -19.87 -17.92 -10.23
N GLN A 407 -20.15 -17.72 -8.94
CA GLN A 407 -21.15 -18.49 -8.18
C GLN A 407 -22.59 -18.00 -8.39
N ASN A 408 -22.82 -16.96 -9.20
CA ASN A 408 -24.11 -16.27 -9.35
C ASN A 408 -24.73 -15.88 -8.00
N ALA A 409 -23.89 -15.47 -7.04
CA ALA A 409 -24.32 -15.16 -5.69
C ALA A 409 -25.28 -13.95 -5.69
N THR A 410 -26.39 -14.07 -4.94
CA THR A 410 -27.41 -13.01 -4.92
C THR A 410 -26.95 -11.85 -4.03
N ARG A 411 -26.86 -10.64 -4.61
CA ARG A 411 -26.43 -9.42 -3.90
C ARG A 411 -27.62 -8.59 -3.39
N PRO A 412 -27.48 -7.85 -2.27
CA PRO A 412 -26.25 -7.56 -1.51
C PRO A 412 -25.80 -8.71 -0.59
N LEU A 413 -24.49 -8.80 -0.33
CA LEU A 413 -23.85 -9.82 0.50
C LEU A 413 -22.98 -9.19 1.57
N LYS A 414 -22.96 -9.81 2.75
CA LYS A 414 -21.96 -9.52 3.78
C LYS A 414 -20.78 -10.46 3.60
N ILE A 415 -19.57 -9.91 3.64
CA ILE A 415 -18.33 -10.68 3.56
C ILE A 415 -17.64 -10.58 4.90
N GLY A 416 -17.55 -11.70 5.60
CA GLY A 416 -16.93 -11.79 6.90
C GLY A 416 -15.55 -12.42 6.84
N ARG A 417 -14.97 -12.60 8.03
CA ARG A 417 -13.65 -13.22 8.17
C ARG A 417 -13.56 -14.62 7.56
N VAL A 418 -14.63 -15.43 7.70
CA VAL A 418 -14.63 -16.83 7.27
C VAL A 418 -14.45 -16.94 5.76
N GLU A 419 -15.14 -16.12 4.99
CA GLU A 419 -15.07 -16.06 3.53
C GLU A 419 -13.68 -15.61 3.06
N ILE A 420 -13.11 -14.56 3.69
CA ILE A 420 -11.77 -14.08 3.33
C ILE A 420 -10.69 -15.12 3.66
N THR A 421 -10.85 -15.89 4.75
CA THR A 421 -9.89 -16.94 5.13
C THR A 421 -9.99 -18.16 4.22
N ALA A 422 -11.21 -18.58 3.85
CA ALA A 422 -11.43 -19.79 3.04
C ALA A 422 -10.72 -19.73 1.68
N SER A 423 -10.66 -18.55 1.06
CA SER A 423 -10.02 -18.38 -0.26
C SER A 423 -8.59 -17.83 -0.20
N ALA A 424 -7.99 -17.70 1.00
CA ALA A 424 -6.73 -16.99 1.18
C ALA A 424 -5.59 -17.59 0.35
N LYS A 425 -5.47 -18.92 0.35
CA LYS A 425 -4.39 -19.63 -0.36
C LYS A 425 -4.44 -19.38 -1.87
N ASP A 426 -5.60 -19.56 -2.50
CA ASP A 426 -5.77 -19.44 -3.95
C ASP A 426 -5.64 -17.98 -4.40
N ARG A 427 -6.29 -17.07 -3.66
CA ARG A 427 -6.19 -15.63 -3.88
C ARG A 427 -4.73 -15.15 -3.80
N ASP A 428 -4.02 -15.52 -2.75
CA ASP A 428 -2.65 -15.04 -2.54
C ASP A 428 -1.67 -15.64 -3.55
N ALA A 429 -1.93 -16.86 -4.04
CA ALA A 429 -1.19 -17.44 -5.15
C ALA A 429 -1.33 -16.61 -6.44
N GLU A 430 -2.55 -16.16 -6.77
CA GLU A 430 -2.76 -15.23 -7.91
C GLU A 430 -2.10 -13.87 -7.70
N LEU A 431 -2.11 -13.37 -6.46
CA LEU A 431 -1.52 -12.07 -6.10
C LEU A 431 0.02 -12.12 -6.06
N SER A 432 0.63 -13.30 -5.96
CA SER A 432 2.08 -13.52 -5.86
C SER A 432 2.86 -12.82 -6.98
N ALA A 433 2.37 -12.87 -8.22
CA ALA A 433 3.02 -12.19 -9.36
C ALA A 433 3.11 -10.66 -9.17
N TYR A 434 2.16 -10.06 -8.44
CA TYR A 434 2.18 -8.63 -8.15
C TYR A 434 3.10 -8.26 -6.99
N CYS A 435 3.40 -9.21 -6.10
CA CYS A 435 4.34 -9.00 -4.99
C CYS A 435 5.76 -8.72 -5.52
N GLY A 436 6.17 -9.38 -6.60
CA GLY A 436 7.43 -9.10 -7.28
C GLY A 436 7.57 -7.62 -7.67
N HIS A 437 6.51 -6.99 -8.16
CA HIS A 437 6.53 -5.56 -8.51
C HIS A 437 6.66 -4.62 -7.30
N VAL A 438 6.30 -5.07 -6.10
CA VAL A 438 6.42 -4.26 -4.87
C VAL A 438 7.88 -4.19 -4.42
N VAL A 439 8.62 -5.28 -4.58
CA VAL A 439 9.99 -5.42 -4.06
C VAL A 439 11.09 -5.35 -5.11
N SER A 440 10.76 -5.43 -6.40
CA SER A 440 11.75 -5.38 -7.49
C SER A 440 12.59 -4.10 -7.46
N GLU A 441 11.97 -2.99 -7.10
CA GLU A 441 12.64 -1.69 -7.00
C GLU A 441 13.64 -1.65 -5.84
N ILE A 442 13.33 -2.31 -4.73
CA ILE A 442 14.27 -2.46 -3.61
C ILE A 442 15.43 -3.37 -4.02
N ALA A 443 15.14 -4.47 -4.71
CA ALA A 443 16.17 -5.38 -5.21
C ALA A 443 17.17 -4.70 -6.16
N GLU A 444 16.68 -3.81 -7.04
CA GLU A 444 17.51 -3.11 -8.01
C GLU A 444 18.30 -1.95 -7.40
N LEU A 445 17.66 -1.17 -6.52
CA LEU A 445 18.21 0.11 -6.04
C LEU A 445 18.91 0.02 -4.69
N TYR A 446 18.51 -0.94 -3.85
CA TYR A 446 19.01 -1.14 -2.49
C TYR A 446 19.28 -2.63 -2.26
N PRO A 447 20.24 -3.23 -2.97
CA PRO A 447 20.50 -4.66 -2.88
C PRO A 447 20.77 -5.12 -1.45
N ASP A 448 21.53 -4.34 -0.67
CA ASP A 448 21.80 -4.67 0.74
C ASP A 448 20.53 -4.65 1.60
N GLU A 449 19.64 -3.67 1.41
CA GLU A 449 18.35 -3.65 2.12
C GLU A 449 17.40 -4.74 1.63
N TYR A 450 17.51 -5.16 0.36
CA TYR A 450 16.77 -6.28 -0.17
C TYR A 450 17.23 -7.60 0.46
N GLU A 451 18.54 -7.78 0.68
CA GLU A 451 19.08 -8.91 1.46
C GLU A 451 18.55 -8.89 2.90
N MET A 452 18.49 -7.73 3.53
CA MET A 452 17.86 -7.57 4.85
C MET A 452 16.38 -7.98 4.82
N LEU A 453 15.64 -7.56 3.80
CA LEU A 453 14.23 -7.91 3.62
C LEU A 453 14.02 -9.42 3.46
N LYS A 454 14.89 -10.08 2.69
CA LYS A 454 14.91 -11.54 2.52
C LYS A 454 15.26 -12.27 3.82
N MET A 455 16.31 -11.83 4.51
CA MET A 455 16.72 -12.36 5.81
C MET A 455 15.55 -12.34 6.82
N LEU A 456 14.84 -11.22 6.91
CA LEU A 456 13.64 -11.12 7.77
C LEU A 456 12.49 -12.02 7.26
N ALA A 457 12.30 -12.11 5.94
CA ALA A 457 11.27 -12.96 5.36
C ALA A 457 11.51 -14.45 5.61
N SER A 458 12.77 -14.88 5.58
CA SER A 458 13.24 -16.23 5.90
C SER A 458 13.24 -16.54 7.40
N GLY A 459 12.98 -15.54 8.25
CA GLY A 459 12.87 -15.71 9.69
C GLY A 459 14.21 -15.68 10.42
N ASP A 460 15.28 -15.19 9.78
CA ASP A 460 16.59 -14.97 10.39
C ASP A 460 16.60 -13.64 11.17
N VAL A 461 15.64 -13.51 12.10
CA VAL A 461 15.34 -12.26 12.81
C VAL A 461 16.52 -11.78 13.67
N ALA A 462 17.37 -12.69 14.16
CA ALA A 462 18.55 -12.34 14.99
C ALA A 462 19.61 -11.63 14.16
N ASP A 463 19.94 -12.19 13.01
CA ASP A 463 20.91 -11.60 12.09
C ASP A 463 20.36 -10.24 11.60
N PHE A 464 19.05 -10.18 11.26
CA PHE A 464 18.40 -8.94 10.88
C PHE A 464 18.48 -7.89 11.99
N ALA A 465 18.13 -8.24 13.23
CA ALA A 465 18.16 -7.33 14.37
C ALA A 465 19.58 -6.76 14.57
N THR A 466 20.59 -7.62 14.48
CA THR A 466 22.01 -7.24 14.61
C THR A 466 22.42 -6.21 13.55
N PHE A 467 22.13 -6.44 12.28
CA PHE A 467 22.46 -5.51 11.20
C PHE A 467 21.61 -4.24 11.22
N SER A 468 20.34 -4.34 11.62
CA SER A 468 19.40 -3.22 11.69
C SER A 468 19.66 -2.24 12.84
N SER A 469 20.57 -2.57 13.76
CA SER A 469 21.07 -1.64 14.80
C SER A 469 21.64 -0.35 14.21
N ARG A 470 22.05 -0.41 12.94
CA ARG A 470 22.45 0.73 12.11
C ARG A 470 21.24 1.19 11.29
N PRO A 471 20.59 2.32 11.65
CA PRO A 471 19.33 2.73 11.03
C PRO A 471 19.40 2.92 9.52
N GLU A 472 20.59 3.20 8.97
CA GLU A 472 20.86 3.34 7.54
C GLU A 472 20.71 2.03 6.75
N VAL A 473 20.89 0.87 7.40
CA VAL A 473 20.87 -0.45 6.75
C VAL A 473 19.44 -0.93 6.45
N VAL A 474 18.44 -0.29 7.07
CA VAL A 474 17.02 -0.64 6.90
C VAL A 474 16.17 0.59 6.62
N ARG A 475 16.80 1.73 6.30
CA ARG A 475 16.13 3.03 6.24
C ARG A 475 14.99 3.00 5.23
N HIS A 476 15.25 2.57 4.00
CA HIS A 476 14.25 2.63 2.93
C HIS A 476 13.17 1.57 3.13
N ILE A 477 13.52 0.32 3.45
CA ILE A 477 12.52 -0.73 3.71
C ILE A 477 11.61 -0.39 4.91
N ARG A 478 12.12 0.33 5.91
CA ARG A 478 11.33 0.87 7.04
C ARG A 478 10.47 2.05 6.61
N ASP A 479 11.05 3.03 5.91
CA ASP A 479 10.36 4.27 5.55
C ASP A 479 9.29 4.03 4.46
N TYR A 480 9.44 2.98 3.64
CA TYR A 480 8.39 2.46 2.77
C TYR A 480 7.34 1.58 3.47
N GLY A 481 7.56 1.23 4.73
CA GLY A 481 6.62 0.46 5.53
C GLY A 481 6.58 -1.04 5.20
N LEU A 482 7.67 -1.61 4.66
CA LEU A 482 7.79 -3.05 4.46
C LEU A 482 8.12 -3.78 5.77
N VAL A 483 8.83 -3.11 6.68
CA VAL A 483 9.24 -3.64 7.97
C VAL A 483 8.90 -2.68 9.12
N SER A 484 8.70 -3.24 10.32
CA SER A 484 8.75 -2.50 11.58
C SER A 484 10.07 -2.79 12.24
N VAL A 485 10.83 -1.74 12.54
CA VAL A 485 12.06 -1.83 13.32
C VAL A 485 11.95 -0.77 14.40
N ASP A 486 11.71 -1.21 15.63
CA ASP A 486 11.75 -0.38 16.83
C ASP A 486 12.83 -0.98 17.75
N THR A 487 13.62 -0.12 18.40
CA THR A 487 14.67 -0.55 19.33
C THR A 487 14.15 -1.38 20.49
N ALA A 488 12.87 -1.26 20.85
CA ALA A 488 12.24 -2.00 21.95
C ALA A 488 11.38 -3.19 21.49
N GLU A 489 11.27 -3.47 20.19
CA GLU A 489 10.40 -4.52 19.65
C GLU A 489 11.14 -5.46 18.71
N VAL A 490 10.67 -6.70 18.64
CA VAL A 490 11.17 -7.68 17.66
C VAL A 490 10.86 -7.13 16.26
N PRO A 491 11.84 -7.06 15.35
CA PRO A 491 11.60 -6.62 13.98
C PRO A 491 10.53 -7.48 13.30
N THR A 492 9.58 -6.85 12.62
CA THR A 492 8.47 -7.55 11.96
C THR A 492 8.31 -7.15 10.50
N PHE A 493 7.92 -8.12 9.68
CA PHE A 493 7.54 -7.88 8.28
C PHE A 493 6.08 -7.40 8.23
N ARG A 494 5.81 -6.26 7.58
CA ARG A 494 4.49 -5.59 7.61
C ARG A 494 3.52 -6.09 6.53
N ILE A 495 4.02 -6.74 5.47
CA ILE A 495 3.20 -7.26 4.35
C ILE A 495 3.39 -8.78 4.20
N PRO A 496 2.62 -9.61 4.93
CA PRO A 496 2.75 -11.07 4.93
C PRO A 496 2.74 -11.74 3.56
N VAL A 497 1.89 -11.32 2.61
CA VAL A 497 1.89 -11.91 1.25
C VAL A 497 3.21 -11.69 0.52
N VAL A 498 3.86 -10.54 0.72
CA VAL A 498 5.18 -10.23 0.13
C VAL A 498 6.27 -11.04 0.83
N LYS A 499 6.17 -11.23 2.16
CA LYS A 499 7.05 -12.14 2.90
C LYS A 499 7.01 -13.55 2.30
N ARG A 500 5.82 -14.10 2.03
CA ARG A 500 5.66 -15.42 1.41
C ARG A 500 6.25 -15.46 0.00
N TYR A 501 5.99 -14.44 -0.83
CA TYR A 501 6.61 -14.31 -2.15
C TYR A 501 8.15 -14.36 -2.07
N LEU A 502 8.74 -13.56 -1.19
CA LEU A 502 10.19 -13.53 -0.99
C LEU A 502 10.70 -14.91 -0.57
N LYS A 503 10.09 -15.54 0.45
CA LYS A 503 10.42 -16.89 0.91
C LYS A 503 10.35 -17.93 -0.22
N HIS A 504 9.41 -17.83 -1.15
CA HIS A 504 9.32 -18.75 -2.29
C HIS A 504 10.41 -18.49 -3.34
N SER A 505 10.64 -17.23 -3.73
CA SER A 505 11.74 -16.88 -4.65
C SER A 505 13.13 -17.18 -4.05
N GLU A 506 13.23 -17.08 -2.73
CA GLU A 506 14.42 -17.39 -1.98
C GLU A 506 14.57 -18.88 -1.74
N ARG A 507 13.51 -19.69 -1.57
CA ARG A 507 13.62 -21.16 -1.48
C ARG A 507 14.38 -21.76 -2.67
N GLU A 508 14.24 -21.18 -3.86
CA GLU A 508 15.02 -21.59 -5.03
C GLU A 508 16.51 -21.19 -4.92
N SER A 509 16.83 -20.05 -4.31
CA SER A 509 18.22 -19.58 -4.10
C SER A 509 18.88 -20.11 -2.82
N ILE A 510 18.11 -20.36 -1.77
CA ILE A 510 18.43 -21.00 -0.50
C ILE A 510 18.61 -22.49 -0.74
N ALA A 511 17.86 -23.16 -1.62
CA ALA A 511 18.22 -24.53 -2.00
C ALA A 511 19.68 -24.62 -2.52
N LEU A 512 20.15 -23.56 -3.21
CA LEU A 512 21.55 -23.41 -3.59
C LEU A 512 22.48 -23.00 -2.42
N ASP A 513 22.09 -22.04 -1.56
CA ASP A 513 22.91 -21.55 -0.44
C ASP A 513 22.91 -22.44 0.81
N GLU A 514 21.80 -23.06 1.21
CA GLU A 514 21.74 -24.13 2.23
C GLU A 514 22.60 -25.32 1.80
N GLY A 515 22.62 -25.67 0.52
CA GLY A 515 23.60 -26.61 -0.04
C GLY A 515 25.06 -26.18 0.23
N SER A 516 25.34 -24.88 0.26
CA SER A 516 26.67 -24.34 0.59
C SER A 516 26.95 -24.25 2.11
N ARG A 517 26.02 -23.72 2.91
CA ARG A 517 26.18 -23.45 4.36
C ARG A 517 25.96 -24.68 5.23
N PHE A 518 25.09 -25.61 4.80
CA PHE A 518 24.71 -26.82 5.54
C PHE A 518 24.82 -28.10 4.71
N GLY A 519 25.40 -28.06 3.51
CA GLY A 519 25.53 -29.25 2.64
C GLY A 519 26.41 -30.38 3.17
N THR A 520 27.10 -30.19 4.30
CA THR A 520 27.84 -31.26 5.00
C THR A 520 27.42 -31.35 6.47
N GLN A 521 27.44 -32.57 7.02
CA GLN A 521 27.12 -32.81 8.44
C GLN A 521 28.06 -32.04 9.39
N GLU A 522 29.32 -31.87 9.02
CA GLU A 522 30.30 -31.10 9.80
C GLU A 522 29.89 -29.63 9.98
N LYS A 523 29.40 -29.00 8.90
CA LYS A 523 28.92 -27.60 8.96
C LYS A 523 27.67 -27.47 9.83
N LYS A 524 26.75 -28.45 9.75
CA LYS A 524 25.55 -28.51 10.60
C LYS A 524 25.93 -28.65 12.09
N ALA A 525 26.86 -29.55 12.41
CA ALA A 525 27.35 -29.75 13.78
C ALA A 525 28.07 -28.51 14.34
N ALA A 526 28.91 -27.86 13.53
CA ALA A 526 29.62 -26.64 13.93
C ALA A 526 28.67 -25.46 14.18
N TRP A 527 27.61 -25.33 13.37
CA TRP A 527 26.54 -24.35 13.61
C TRP A 527 25.78 -24.65 14.91
N LEU A 528 25.35 -25.89 15.10
CA LEU A 528 24.57 -26.32 16.27
C LEU A 528 25.30 -26.00 17.58
N LYS A 529 26.59 -26.37 17.67
CA LYS A 529 27.41 -26.12 18.86
C LYS A 529 27.53 -24.62 19.20
N ARG A 530 27.72 -23.77 18.18
CA ARG A 530 27.78 -22.31 18.38
C ARG A 530 26.44 -21.75 18.85
N ARG A 531 25.35 -22.20 18.24
CA ARG A 531 24.01 -21.70 18.58
C ARG A 531 23.56 -22.14 19.97
N CYS A 532 23.76 -23.40 20.35
CA CYS A 532 23.47 -23.86 21.71
C CYS A 532 24.26 -23.10 22.77
N LYS A 533 25.54 -22.80 22.49
CA LYS A 533 26.37 -21.98 23.39
C LYS A 533 25.80 -20.56 23.53
N SER A 534 25.48 -19.90 22.42
CA SER A 534 24.91 -18.54 22.46
C SER A 534 23.61 -18.48 23.26
N VAL A 535 22.72 -19.46 23.10
CA VAL A 535 21.47 -19.52 23.86
C VAL A 535 21.73 -19.64 25.36
N VAL A 536 22.70 -20.44 25.78
CA VAL A 536 23.07 -20.59 27.19
C VAL A 536 23.67 -19.31 27.75
N ASP A 537 24.62 -18.72 27.04
CA ASP A 537 25.31 -17.50 27.47
C ASP A 537 24.30 -16.35 27.63
N ASP A 538 23.37 -16.21 26.68
CA ASP A 538 22.30 -15.20 26.72
C ASP A 538 21.30 -15.44 27.86
N LEU A 539 20.94 -16.69 28.14
CA LEU A 539 20.05 -17.02 29.27
C LEU A 539 20.69 -16.68 30.62
N ILE A 540 21.99 -16.95 30.76
CA ILE A 540 22.74 -16.60 31.97
C ILE A 540 22.79 -15.08 32.12
N LEU A 541 23.17 -14.36 31.06
CA LEU A 541 23.23 -12.91 31.05
C LEU A 541 21.89 -12.27 31.42
N LEU A 542 20.81 -12.72 30.77
CA LEU A 542 19.46 -12.23 31.04
C LEU A 542 19.04 -12.49 32.51
N ASN A 543 19.37 -13.65 33.06
CA ASN A 543 19.01 -13.99 34.44
C ASN A 543 19.82 -13.18 35.47
N GLU A 544 21.08 -12.86 35.18
CA GLU A 544 21.95 -12.04 36.03
C GLU A 544 21.55 -10.57 36.02
N GLU A 545 21.29 -9.99 34.84
CA GLU A 545 20.83 -8.61 34.69
C GLU A 545 19.49 -8.36 35.41
N ARG A 546 18.57 -9.32 35.36
CA ARG A 546 17.29 -9.21 36.10
C ARG A 546 17.50 -9.26 37.61
N SER A 547 18.37 -10.16 38.07
CA SER A 547 18.69 -10.31 39.49
C SER A 547 19.39 -9.06 40.07
N SER A 548 20.30 -8.44 39.31
CA SER A 548 21.04 -7.25 39.73
C SER A 548 20.14 -6.01 39.85
N ARG A 549 19.04 -5.96 39.09
CA ARG A 549 18.07 -4.86 39.06
C ARG A 549 16.85 -5.07 39.97
N GLY A 550 16.82 -6.16 40.75
CA GLY A 550 15.74 -6.47 41.67
C GLY A 550 14.44 -6.91 40.99
N VAL A 551 14.51 -7.35 39.73
CA VAL A 551 13.38 -7.88 38.95
C VAL A 551 13.35 -9.40 39.09
N ALA A 552 12.15 -10.02 39.02
CA ALA A 552 11.99 -11.46 39.17
C ALA A 552 12.87 -12.25 38.18
N ALA A 553 13.73 -13.12 38.71
CA ALA A 553 14.59 -14.01 37.92
C ALA A 553 13.77 -15.09 37.20
N ILE A 554 14.36 -15.68 36.15
CA ILE A 554 13.76 -16.78 35.38
C ILE A 554 14.13 -18.12 36.01
N TYR A 555 15.31 -18.19 36.61
CA TYR A 555 15.89 -19.37 37.23
C TYR A 555 16.38 -19.05 38.64
N SER A 556 16.46 -20.07 39.50
CA SER A 556 16.88 -19.91 40.90
C SER A 556 18.32 -19.39 41.07
N SER A 557 19.19 -19.67 40.10
CA SER A 557 20.56 -19.14 40.01
C SER A 557 21.15 -19.39 38.62
N SER A 558 22.16 -18.63 38.19
CA SER A 558 22.86 -18.90 36.92
C SER A 558 23.41 -20.34 36.85
N GLY A 559 23.83 -20.91 37.98
CA GLY A 559 24.30 -22.30 38.07
C GLY A 559 23.21 -23.37 37.98
N SER A 560 21.93 -23.00 38.05
CA SER A 560 20.80 -23.93 37.83
C SER A 560 20.56 -24.21 36.35
N ILE A 561 21.07 -23.34 35.46
CA ILE A 561 21.13 -23.56 34.02
C ILE A 561 22.33 -24.49 33.78
N LYS A 562 22.08 -25.79 33.59
CA LYS A 562 23.14 -26.76 33.26
C LYS A 562 23.60 -26.61 31.81
N GLY A 563 24.19 -25.45 31.51
CA GLY A 563 24.54 -25.02 30.16
C GLY A 563 25.48 -25.97 29.43
N HIS A 564 26.45 -26.56 30.12
CA HIS A 564 27.37 -27.55 29.55
C HIS A 564 26.62 -28.78 29.00
N ASP A 565 25.61 -29.27 29.72
CA ASP A 565 24.81 -30.42 29.28
C ASP A 565 23.95 -30.08 28.05
N PHE A 566 23.48 -28.83 27.91
CA PHE A 566 22.68 -28.41 26.76
C PHE A 566 23.51 -28.22 25.50
N VAL A 567 24.76 -27.74 25.62
CA VAL A 567 25.66 -27.52 24.47
C VAL A 567 25.97 -28.81 23.72
N ASP A 568 25.89 -29.96 24.40
CA ASP A 568 26.09 -31.29 23.82
C ASP A 568 24.80 -31.88 23.17
N ALA A 569 23.83 -31.03 22.80
CA ALA A 569 22.62 -31.45 22.11
C ALA A 569 22.94 -32.23 20.81
N PRO A 570 22.24 -33.35 20.53
CA PRO A 570 22.51 -34.17 19.35
C PRO A 570 22.12 -33.44 18.05
N LEU A 571 22.89 -33.65 16.99
CA LEU A 571 22.53 -33.19 15.64
C LEU A 571 21.32 -33.97 15.14
N VAL A 572 20.30 -33.25 14.67
CA VAL A 572 19.07 -33.87 14.18
C VAL A 572 19.19 -34.21 12.70
N LEU A 573 19.11 -35.49 12.35
CA LEU A 573 19.10 -35.97 10.96
C LEU A 573 17.78 -36.67 10.59
N ASN A 574 17.08 -37.20 11.58
CA ASN A 574 15.81 -37.90 11.41
C ASN A 574 14.83 -37.57 12.55
N GLU A 575 13.63 -38.14 12.48
CA GLU A 575 12.58 -37.93 13.48
C GLU A 575 12.98 -38.39 14.89
N GLY A 576 13.69 -39.52 15.02
CA GLY A 576 14.15 -40.02 16.32
C GLY A 576 15.16 -39.09 16.99
N ASP A 577 16.06 -38.51 16.21
CA ASP A 577 16.98 -37.48 16.70
C ASP A 577 16.22 -36.21 17.10
N ALA A 578 15.20 -35.82 16.32
CA ALA A 578 14.38 -34.65 16.60
C ALA A 578 13.64 -34.79 17.95
N ILE A 579 13.04 -35.95 18.21
CA ILE A 579 12.42 -36.27 19.50
C ILE A 579 13.44 -36.16 20.63
N SER A 580 14.62 -36.75 20.44
CA SER A 580 15.71 -36.72 21.43
C SER A 580 16.15 -35.29 21.73
N PHE A 581 16.32 -34.46 20.70
CA PHE A 581 16.63 -33.03 20.82
C PHE A 581 15.53 -32.25 21.55
N LEU A 582 14.25 -32.46 21.20
CA LEU A 582 13.13 -31.76 21.83
C LEU A 582 13.04 -32.05 23.34
N VAL A 583 13.24 -33.31 23.72
CA VAL A 583 13.30 -33.72 25.13
C VAL A 583 14.50 -33.09 25.83
N HIS A 584 15.68 -33.12 25.19
CA HIS A 584 16.90 -32.52 25.71
C HIS A 584 16.74 -31.01 25.93
N ALA A 585 16.31 -30.27 24.90
CA ALA A 585 16.09 -28.83 24.97
C ALA A 585 15.07 -28.45 26.03
N HIS A 586 13.95 -29.18 26.14
CA HIS A 586 12.98 -28.93 27.19
C HIS A 586 13.56 -29.13 28.58
N LYS A 587 14.26 -30.25 28.82
CA LYS A 587 14.84 -30.61 30.11
C LYS A 587 15.83 -29.56 30.63
N TYR A 588 16.62 -28.97 29.74
CA TYR A 588 17.69 -28.05 30.15
C TYR A 588 17.33 -26.57 30.06
N LEU A 589 16.39 -26.17 29.18
CA LEU A 589 16.01 -24.76 29.02
C LEU A 589 14.71 -24.41 29.74
N VAL A 590 13.67 -25.26 29.62
CA VAL A 590 12.30 -24.91 29.99
C VAL A 590 11.90 -25.52 31.33
N GLU A 591 12.24 -26.77 31.59
CA GLU A 591 11.89 -27.46 32.84
C GLU A 591 12.42 -26.76 34.11
N PRO A 592 13.66 -26.21 34.13
CA PRO A 592 14.13 -25.45 35.29
C PRO A 592 13.31 -24.18 35.53
N ALA A 593 12.93 -23.47 34.46
CA ALA A 593 12.06 -22.29 34.55
C ALA A 593 10.64 -22.66 35.01
N ASP A 594 10.08 -23.77 34.51
CA ASP A 594 8.76 -24.27 34.93
C ASP A 594 8.71 -24.64 36.42
N LYS A 595 9.82 -25.13 36.98
CA LYS A 595 9.93 -25.46 38.42
C LYS A 595 10.10 -24.24 39.31
N PHE A 596 10.76 -23.20 38.81
CA PHE A 596 11.05 -22.00 39.59
C PHE A 596 9.90 -20.99 39.56
N LEU A 597 9.30 -20.77 38.39
CA LEU A 597 8.22 -19.81 38.21
C LEU A 597 6.90 -20.37 38.75
N THR A 598 6.19 -19.58 39.56
CA THR A 598 4.86 -19.95 40.05
C THR A 598 3.90 -20.14 38.87
N GLY A 599 3.35 -21.36 38.71
CA GLY A 599 2.49 -21.73 37.57
C GLY A 599 3.25 -22.06 36.27
N GLY A 600 4.59 -22.08 36.31
CA GLY A 600 5.47 -22.32 35.18
C GLY A 600 5.40 -21.25 34.10
N VAL A 601 6.17 -21.45 33.03
CA VAL A 601 6.30 -20.53 31.88
C VAL A 601 4.94 -20.21 31.23
N ALA A 602 4.00 -21.14 31.31
CA ALA A 602 2.69 -20.98 30.69
C ALA A 602 1.76 -20.02 31.44
N LYS A 603 1.75 -20.06 32.79
CA LYS A 603 0.76 -19.34 33.63
C LYS A 603 1.34 -18.22 34.50
N ASN A 604 2.66 -18.10 34.58
CA ASN A 604 3.29 -17.03 35.34
C ASN A 604 3.01 -15.67 34.67
N GLU A 605 2.36 -14.75 35.39
CA GLU A 605 1.96 -13.44 34.81
C GLU A 605 3.17 -12.53 34.61
N ASP A 606 4.13 -12.50 35.53
CA ASP A 606 5.35 -11.68 35.40
C ASP A 606 6.16 -12.09 34.16
N PHE A 607 6.34 -13.39 33.94
CA PHE A 607 7.03 -13.92 32.75
C PHE A 607 6.28 -13.59 31.45
N LYS A 608 4.95 -13.48 31.51
CA LYS A 608 4.10 -13.18 30.37
C LYS A 608 4.09 -11.69 30.03
N SER A 609 4.11 -10.81 31.02
CA SER A 609 4.14 -9.36 30.82
C SER A 609 5.54 -8.84 30.53
N GLU A 610 6.57 -9.36 31.22
CA GLU A 610 7.92 -8.83 31.14
C GLU A 610 8.82 -9.54 30.14
N LEU A 611 8.55 -10.81 29.80
CA LEU A 611 9.35 -11.60 28.85
C LEU A 611 8.47 -12.28 27.77
N PRO A 612 7.58 -11.53 27.07
CA PRO A 612 6.60 -12.09 26.15
C PRO A 612 7.22 -12.83 24.96
N ALA A 613 8.37 -12.37 24.44
CA ALA A 613 9.03 -13.01 23.30
C ALA A 613 9.63 -14.36 23.72
N LEU A 614 10.31 -14.39 24.88
CA LEU A 614 10.92 -15.61 25.41
C LEU A 614 9.85 -16.64 25.79
N ARG A 615 8.74 -16.18 26.37
CA ARG A 615 7.57 -17.03 26.61
C ARG A 615 7.04 -17.66 25.33
N LYS A 616 6.90 -16.90 24.24
CA LYS A 616 6.44 -17.45 22.95
C LYS A 616 7.41 -18.53 22.45
N ALA A 617 8.72 -18.31 22.53
CA ALA A 617 9.73 -19.28 22.10
C ALA A 617 9.71 -20.58 22.93
N PHE A 618 9.57 -20.49 24.25
CA PHE A 618 9.45 -21.66 25.12
C PHE A 618 8.14 -22.43 24.89
N MET A 619 7.03 -21.71 24.67
CA MET A 619 5.76 -22.34 24.32
C MET A 619 5.83 -23.05 22.96
N ARG A 620 6.59 -22.52 21.99
CA ARG A 620 6.86 -23.19 20.71
C ARG A 620 7.60 -24.52 20.90
N LEU A 621 8.68 -24.54 21.68
CA LEU A 621 9.40 -25.77 22.03
C LEU A 621 8.49 -26.80 22.72
N LYS A 622 7.65 -26.36 23.68
CA LYS A 622 6.68 -27.23 24.36
C LYS A 622 5.66 -27.82 23.38
N ALA A 623 5.16 -27.03 22.42
CA ALA A 623 4.20 -27.50 21.44
C ALA A 623 4.76 -28.60 20.53
N TYR A 624 5.96 -28.41 19.97
CA TYR A 624 6.62 -29.43 19.15
C TYR A 624 6.97 -30.68 19.96
N ARG A 625 7.52 -30.52 21.17
CA ARG A 625 7.79 -31.66 22.06
C ARG A 625 6.51 -32.46 22.31
N ASN A 626 5.42 -31.78 22.68
CA ASN A 626 4.19 -32.48 23.04
C ASN A 626 3.61 -33.26 21.86
N LYS A 627 3.66 -32.71 20.64
CA LYS A 627 3.17 -33.40 19.44
C LYS A 627 3.93 -34.69 19.14
N HIS A 628 5.25 -34.69 19.29
CA HIS A 628 6.08 -35.84 18.93
C HIS A 628 6.36 -36.80 20.10
N CYS A 629 6.06 -36.41 21.35
CA CYS A 629 6.29 -37.25 22.54
C CYS A 629 5.00 -37.79 23.19
N HIS A 630 3.81 -37.39 22.74
CA HIS A 630 2.53 -37.86 23.28
C HIS A 630 1.61 -38.43 22.19
N ILE A 631 0.92 -39.53 22.52
CA ILE A 631 0.02 -40.24 21.60
C ILE A 631 -1.28 -39.46 21.38
N GLU A 632 -1.79 -38.78 22.41
CA GLU A 632 -2.98 -37.91 22.33
C GLU A 632 -2.64 -36.51 22.85
N LEU A 633 -3.03 -35.48 22.10
CA LEU A 633 -2.92 -34.08 22.49
C LEU A 633 -4.29 -33.57 22.96
N ASN A 634 -4.30 -32.67 23.94
CA ASN A 634 -5.51 -31.90 24.22
C ASN A 634 -5.70 -30.80 23.16
N GLU A 635 -6.95 -30.37 22.98
CA GLU A 635 -7.36 -29.43 21.92
C GLU A 635 -6.55 -28.11 21.93
N HIS A 636 -6.16 -27.63 23.12
CA HIS A 636 -5.33 -26.43 23.28
C HIS A 636 -3.89 -26.64 22.76
N THR A 637 -3.28 -27.80 23.03
CA THR A 637 -1.92 -28.12 22.60
C THR A 637 -1.87 -28.40 21.10
N GLU A 638 -2.93 -28.98 20.55
CA GLU A 638 -3.08 -29.20 19.11
C GLU A 638 -3.21 -27.87 18.34
N LYS A 639 -4.05 -26.95 18.81
CA LYS A 639 -4.12 -25.58 18.25
C LYS A 639 -2.78 -24.85 18.31
N GLY A 640 -2.04 -24.99 19.42
CA GLY A 640 -0.71 -24.42 19.57
C GLY A 640 0.30 -25.01 18.58
N TYR A 641 0.32 -26.33 18.41
CA TYR A 641 1.15 -27.00 17.42
C TYR A 641 0.81 -26.56 16.00
N SER A 642 -0.47 -26.56 15.61
CA SER A 642 -0.89 -26.14 14.27
C SER A 642 -0.51 -24.69 13.99
N LEU A 643 -0.65 -23.79 14.98
CA LEU A 643 -0.22 -22.40 14.85
C LEU A 643 1.29 -22.31 14.57
N PHE A 644 2.13 -23.02 15.34
CA PHE A 644 3.57 -22.96 15.16
C PHE A 644 4.05 -23.69 13.90
N LEU A 645 3.41 -24.80 13.52
CA LEU A 645 3.68 -25.48 12.25
C LEU A 645 3.34 -24.58 11.06
N GLU A 646 2.24 -23.83 11.14
CA GLU A 646 1.89 -22.81 10.15
C GLU A 646 2.93 -21.69 10.11
N GLU A 647 3.34 -21.16 11.28
CA GLU A 647 4.35 -20.09 11.36
C GLU A 647 5.74 -20.52 10.82
N ASP A 648 6.19 -21.74 11.16
CA ASP A 648 7.55 -22.19 10.88
C ASP A 648 7.67 -22.92 9.52
N PHE A 649 6.62 -23.66 9.12
CA PHE A 649 6.64 -24.62 8.00
C PHE A 649 5.42 -24.53 7.07
N ASP A 650 4.59 -23.48 7.17
CA ASP A 650 3.41 -23.25 6.32
C ASP A 650 2.42 -24.43 6.34
N GLY A 651 2.31 -25.12 7.49
CA GLY A 651 1.38 -26.23 7.69
C GLY A 651 1.82 -27.55 7.02
N VAL A 652 2.97 -27.57 6.34
CA VAL A 652 3.53 -28.76 5.70
C VAL A 652 4.14 -29.68 6.74
N ALA A 653 3.88 -30.98 6.63
CA ALA A 653 4.48 -31.98 7.52
C ALA A 653 6.01 -32.00 7.35
N LEU A 654 6.74 -32.12 8.47
CA LEU A 654 8.22 -32.13 8.46
C LEU A 654 8.81 -33.28 7.64
N SER A 655 8.07 -34.40 7.50
CA SER A 655 8.44 -35.54 6.65
C SER A 655 8.49 -35.20 5.16
N ASP A 656 7.72 -34.20 4.74
CA ASP A 656 7.54 -33.83 3.34
C ASP A 656 8.50 -32.69 2.92
N ILE A 657 9.34 -32.25 3.87
CA ILE A 657 10.30 -31.17 3.69
C ILE A 657 11.71 -31.76 3.64
N ASP A 658 12.47 -31.43 2.61
CA ASP A 658 13.88 -31.81 2.53
C ASP A 658 14.67 -31.23 3.71
N ASP A 659 15.39 -32.11 4.42
CA ASP A 659 16.07 -31.83 5.69
C ASP A 659 15.16 -31.25 6.80
N GLY A 660 13.85 -31.55 6.74
CA GLY A 660 12.82 -30.97 7.59
C GLY A 660 13.09 -31.10 9.09
N TRP A 661 13.63 -32.23 9.53
CA TRP A 661 13.95 -32.49 10.93
C TRP A 661 15.10 -31.62 11.46
N PHE A 662 16.16 -31.43 10.66
CA PHE A 662 17.24 -30.49 11.01
C PHE A 662 16.71 -29.05 11.02
N LYS A 663 15.85 -28.69 10.07
CA LYS A 663 15.21 -27.37 10.01
C LYS A 663 14.34 -27.10 11.25
N LEU A 664 13.67 -28.12 11.81
CA LEU A 664 12.98 -28.02 13.10
C LEU A 664 13.95 -27.66 14.23
N GLN A 665 15.07 -28.39 14.35
CA GLN A 665 16.10 -28.10 15.35
C GLN A 665 16.60 -26.65 15.23
N ARG A 666 16.87 -26.20 14.00
CA ARG A 666 17.31 -24.84 13.72
C ARG A 666 16.29 -23.80 14.18
N ARG A 667 15.04 -23.95 13.75
CA ARG A 667 13.94 -23.02 14.07
C ARG A 667 13.75 -22.86 15.57
N ILE A 668 13.81 -23.94 16.33
CA ILE A 668 13.64 -23.87 17.78
C ILE A 668 14.76 -23.06 18.43
N LEU A 669 16.01 -23.35 18.09
CA LEU A 669 17.16 -22.68 18.68
C LEU A 669 17.23 -21.19 18.30
N ASP A 670 16.93 -20.87 17.05
CA ASP A 670 16.96 -19.49 16.55
C ASP A 670 15.90 -18.63 17.20
N ASN A 671 14.68 -19.15 17.34
CA ASN A 671 13.60 -18.42 17.99
C ASN A 671 13.88 -18.15 19.47
N ILE A 672 14.52 -19.10 20.18
CA ILE A 672 14.92 -18.88 21.57
C ILE A 672 16.00 -17.81 21.64
N HIS A 673 17.03 -17.90 20.80
CA HIS A 673 18.11 -16.91 20.77
C HIS A 673 17.60 -15.49 20.46
N VAL A 674 16.74 -15.32 19.43
CA VAL A 674 16.13 -14.03 19.08
C VAL A 674 15.35 -13.45 20.25
N ALA A 675 14.54 -14.29 20.89
CA ALA A 675 13.75 -13.85 22.02
C ALA A 675 14.64 -13.36 23.16
N LEU A 676 15.75 -14.05 23.44
CA LEU A 676 16.70 -13.64 24.46
C LEU A 676 17.35 -12.30 24.13
N GLN A 677 17.82 -12.10 22.90
CA GLN A 677 18.42 -10.84 22.47
C GLN A 677 17.43 -9.67 22.60
N ALA A 678 16.17 -9.88 22.21
CA ALA A 678 15.13 -8.87 22.32
C ALA A 678 14.83 -8.49 23.78
N GLU A 679 14.74 -9.48 24.68
CA GLU A 679 14.45 -9.22 26.09
C GLU A 679 15.66 -8.66 26.86
N ILE A 680 16.89 -9.07 26.52
CA ILE A 680 18.12 -8.47 27.08
C ILE A 680 18.20 -6.99 26.68
N SER A 681 17.90 -6.65 25.43
CA SER A 681 17.96 -5.26 24.94
C SER A 681 16.96 -4.32 25.61
N ARG A 682 15.90 -4.86 26.23
CA ARG A 682 14.88 -4.10 26.97
C ARG A 682 15.25 -3.81 28.42
N ILE A 683 16.25 -4.52 28.95
CA ILE A 683 16.73 -4.38 30.32
C ILE A 683 17.88 -3.39 30.30
#